data_AF-A0A671XQA7-F1
#
_entry.id   AF-A0A671XQA7-F1
#
_cell.length_a   1.000
_cell.length_b   1.000
_cell.length_c   1.000
_cell.angle_alpha   90.00
_cell.angle_beta   90.00
_cell.angle_gamma   90.00
#
_symmetry.space_group_name_H-M   'P 1'
#
loop_
_entity.id
_entity.type
_entity.pdbx_description
1 polymer ?
#
loop_
_entity_poly.entity_id
_entity_poly.type
_entity_poly.pdbx_seq_one_letter_code
_entity_poly.pdbx_strand_id
1 'polypeptide(L)'
;FMTCCLFLSPGESRKFDPNFKGPIHNRGCTDILCCILFILALLGYFAVGILAWSQGDPRKVIYPTDSRGQFCGQAGTPLEKKRLLFYFNILKCASPLVLLEFQCPTTQLCVESCPDRHLTLVKAKLGNKEDREYYKQYCKDGVDFAKLVAMRIFEDYTQSWHWILLGLVIAMVVSLIFIVLLRFLAGVMVWVMIVLVILVIGYGIFHCFMEFRSLKGEPGADVTIRDLGLQTDFSVYLQIRQTWLAFMIILAIVEVIIIMLLIFLRKRILIAIALIKEASRAVGHVMSSLFYPLLTFALLAIVIAYWAITAVFLSTSNEQVYKVFNKTDCDYSRETCDPKTFNTSNVSAQCPDAECLFAFYGGETLYHKYLILFQFYNVFLFFWCANFVTALGQVTLSGAFASYYWAFKKPEDIPAYPIFASLGRALRYHTGSLAFGSLILSLVQVIRVFLEYLDHKLKGAQNKFAKFLLSCMKCCFWCLEKCIKFLNRNAYIMIAIYGKSFCPSARDAFFLLMRNIVRVAVLDKVTDFLLFLGKLLIVGIVGRKAFYLKKIIKAVEEAAPSLNYYWVPILTLVVGSYLIAHGFFSVYAMCVDTLFLCFCEDLERNDGSSERPYFMSPELHEILSKTKRVEEDGNAVEQVDSAKQEDEVKLEEETPLNHQQDGEIQLKEQIVLKQDNEEEEPLKSKMDSEEPKEEKNEEQKLSEAEEAEKKEEEGEREEVKEAVEKQESKPEEKTEEAAPPAQETEKDETDEKKEEKEESKEENPPSAPQE
;
A
#
# COMPACT_ATOMS: atom_id res chain seq x y z
N PHE A 1 13.36 -11.54 -16.70
CA PHE A 1 14.29 -11.02 -15.67
C PHE A 1 15.54 -11.90 -15.58
N MET A 2 15.49 -13.08 -14.92
CA MET A 2 16.63 -14.03 -14.86
C MET A 2 17.24 -14.30 -16.24
N THR A 3 16.43 -14.41 -17.29
CA THR A 3 16.88 -14.55 -18.69
C THR A 3 17.90 -13.50 -19.14
N CYS A 4 17.83 -12.26 -18.65
CA CYS A 4 18.77 -11.19 -19.00
C CYS A 4 19.99 -11.06 -18.07
N CYS A 5 20.03 -11.79 -16.95
CA CYS A 5 21.17 -11.75 -16.01
C CYS A 5 21.90 -13.10 -15.88
N LEU A 6 21.28 -14.22 -16.30
CA LEU A 6 21.87 -15.57 -16.27
C LEU A 6 22.32 -16.08 -17.64
N PHE A 7 21.65 -15.68 -18.74
CA PHE A 7 22.02 -16.10 -20.11
C PHE A 7 22.94 -15.11 -20.81
N LEU A 8 23.16 -13.93 -20.21
CA LEU A 8 24.28 -13.05 -20.56
C LEU A 8 25.42 -13.37 -19.60
N SER A 9 26.61 -13.61 -20.14
CA SER A 9 27.83 -13.96 -19.39
C SER A 9 28.18 -12.91 -18.31
N PRO A 10 29.16 -13.16 -17.42
CA PRO A 10 29.71 -12.09 -16.59
C PRO A 10 30.05 -10.85 -17.44
N GLY A 11 29.66 -9.66 -17.00
CA GLY A 11 30.12 -8.43 -17.66
C GLY A 11 31.62 -8.26 -17.43
N GLU A 12 32.42 -7.92 -18.43
CA GLU A 12 33.86 -7.66 -18.23
C GLU A 12 34.11 -6.39 -17.39
N SER A 13 35.33 -6.20 -16.88
CA SER A 13 35.75 -4.92 -16.33
C SER A 13 36.02 -3.90 -17.44
N ARG A 14 35.78 -2.62 -17.16
CA ARG A 14 35.98 -1.54 -18.15
C ARG A 14 37.46 -1.17 -18.27
N LYS A 15 38.08 -1.59 -19.37
CA LYS A 15 39.43 -1.17 -19.77
C LYS A 15 39.48 0.36 -20.01
N PHE A 16 40.66 0.94 -19.81
CA PHE A 16 40.93 2.34 -20.12
C PHE A 16 40.65 2.68 -21.59
N ASP A 17 40.06 3.86 -21.84
CA ASP A 17 39.84 4.42 -23.17
C ASP A 17 40.10 5.94 -23.11
N PRO A 18 41.16 6.46 -23.74
CA PRO A 18 41.50 7.89 -23.69
C PRO A 18 40.51 8.80 -24.45
N ASN A 19 39.61 8.23 -25.26
CA ASN A 19 38.59 8.99 -25.97
C ASN A 19 37.27 9.07 -25.20
N PHE A 20 37.13 8.34 -24.08
CA PHE A 20 35.88 8.29 -23.32
C PHE A 20 35.67 9.57 -22.50
N LYS A 21 34.77 10.44 -22.97
CA LYS A 21 34.37 11.69 -22.32
C LYS A 21 32.93 11.61 -21.78
N GLY A 22 32.57 10.46 -21.21
CA GLY A 22 31.24 10.22 -20.64
C GLY A 22 30.16 9.87 -21.67
N PRO A 23 28.94 10.45 -21.57
CA PRO A 23 27.79 10.02 -22.35
C PRO A 23 28.03 10.00 -23.88
N ILE A 24 28.01 8.80 -24.47
CA ILE A 24 28.33 8.59 -25.89
C ILE A 24 27.33 9.35 -26.76
N HIS A 25 27.82 10.10 -27.75
CA HIS A 25 26.99 10.96 -28.60
C HIS A 25 26.38 10.22 -29.80
N ASN A 26 27.14 9.31 -30.45
CA ASN A 26 26.64 8.50 -31.56
C ASN A 26 25.81 7.32 -31.02
N ARG A 27 24.53 7.20 -31.39
CA ARG A 27 23.60 6.20 -30.86
C ARG A 27 22.64 5.66 -31.91
N GLY A 28 22.35 4.36 -31.83
CA GLY A 28 21.20 3.74 -32.50
C GLY A 28 19.96 3.74 -31.61
N CYS A 29 18.79 3.44 -32.20
CA CYS A 29 17.56 3.26 -31.42
C CYS A 29 17.56 1.88 -30.72
N THR A 30 17.19 1.84 -29.45
CA THR A 30 17.26 0.63 -28.62
C THR A 30 15.89 0.03 -28.31
N ASP A 31 15.83 -1.31 -28.27
CA ASP A 31 14.63 -2.10 -27.94
C ASP A 31 13.39 -1.71 -28.77
N ILE A 32 13.57 -1.52 -30.08
CA ILE A 32 12.58 -0.97 -31.03
C ILE A 32 11.23 -1.70 -30.98
N LEU A 33 11.23 -3.03 -30.83
CA LEU A 33 9.98 -3.82 -30.69
C LEU A 33 9.15 -3.39 -29.47
N CYS A 34 9.80 -3.06 -28.35
CA CYS A 34 9.12 -2.56 -27.15
C CYS A 34 8.63 -1.12 -27.32
N CYS A 35 9.32 -0.32 -28.14
CA CYS A 35 8.85 1.02 -28.53
C CYS A 35 7.55 0.92 -29.35
N ILE A 36 7.53 0.06 -30.38
CA ILE A 36 6.35 -0.19 -31.22
C ILE A 36 5.18 -0.71 -30.36
N LEU A 37 5.43 -1.72 -29.51
CA LEU A 37 4.39 -2.32 -28.67
C LEU A 37 3.81 -1.30 -27.66
N PHE A 38 4.64 -0.42 -27.09
CA PHE A 38 4.18 0.66 -26.22
C PHE A 38 3.36 1.72 -26.98
N ILE A 39 3.76 2.10 -28.19
CA ILE A 39 2.98 3.03 -29.04
C ILE A 39 1.62 2.43 -29.40
N LEU A 40 1.57 1.16 -29.79
CA LEU A 40 0.31 0.45 -30.07
C LEU A 40 -0.57 0.34 -28.82
N ALA A 41 0.02 0.11 -27.64
CA ALA A 41 -0.71 0.09 -26.38
C ALA A 41 -1.27 1.48 -26.00
N LEU A 42 -0.54 2.57 -26.28
CA LEU A 42 -1.05 3.93 -26.10
C LEU A 42 -2.20 4.25 -27.07
N LEU A 43 -2.09 3.86 -28.34
CA LEU A 43 -3.17 4.04 -29.33
C LEU A 43 -4.44 3.26 -28.95
N GLY A 44 -4.29 2.01 -28.47
CA GLY A 44 -5.39 1.24 -27.90
C GLY A 44 -6.00 1.90 -26.65
N TYR A 45 -5.17 2.51 -25.80
CA TYR A 45 -5.62 3.22 -24.61
C TYR A 45 -6.40 4.51 -24.94
N PHE A 46 -6.01 5.22 -26.00
CA PHE A 46 -6.79 6.34 -26.55
C PHE A 46 -8.11 5.89 -27.16
N ALA A 47 -8.15 4.77 -27.88
CA ALA A 47 -9.39 4.21 -28.40
C ALA A 47 -10.37 3.79 -27.28
N VAL A 48 -9.88 3.12 -26.23
CA VAL A 48 -10.68 2.75 -25.04
C VAL A 48 -11.19 3.99 -24.30
N GLY A 49 -10.39 5.06 -24.20
CA GLY A 49 -10.84 6.33 -23.63
C GLY A 49 -11.98 6.96 -24.43
N ILE A 50 -11.84 7.06 -25.76
CA ILE A 50 -12.88 7.60 -26.65
C ILE A 50 -14.19 6.79 -26.56
N LEU A 51 -14.11 5.46 -26.52
CA LEU A 51 -15.29 4.59 -26.34
C LEU A 51 -15.94 4.76 -24.96
N ALA A 52 -15.13 4.86 -23.90
CA ALA A 52 -15.63 5.13 -22.56
C ALA A 52 -16.32 6.50 -22.49
N TRP A 53 -15.77 7.53 -23.13
CA TRP A 53 -16.31 8.89 -23.09
C TRP A 53 -17.55 9.09 -23.96
N SER A 54 -17.81 8.20 -24.94
CA SER A 54 -19.03 8.24 -25.76
C SER A 54 -20.20 7.46 -25.16
N GLN A 55 -19.94 6.44 -24.32
CA GLN A 55 -20.98 5.60 -23.68
C GLN A 55 -21.17 5.87 -22.18
N GLY A 56 -20.13 6.34 -21.49
CA GLY A 56 -20.15 6.65 -20.06
C GLY A 56 -20.92 7.92 -19.73
N ASP A 57 -21.75 7.86 -18.70
CA ASP A 57 -22.45 9.03 -18.17
C ASP A 57 -22.02 9.31 -16.72
N PRO A 58 -21.10 10.28 -16.48
CA PRO A 58 -20.59 10.56 -15.14
C PRO A 58 -21.68 11.07 -14.17
N ARG A 59 -22.86 11.49 -14.66
CA ARG A 59 -24.00 11.84 -13.81
C ARG A 59 -24.44 10.67 -12.92
N LYS A 60 -24.27 9.43 -13.37
CA LYS A 60 -24.57 8.19 -12.60
C LYS A 60 -23.71 8.02 -11.33
N VAL A 61 -22.61 8.76 -11.19
CA VAL A 61 -21.76 8.81 -9.97
C VAL A 61 -22.04 10.07 -9.13
N ILE A 62 -22.53 11.15 -9.76
CA ILE A 62 -22.77 12.45 -9.10
C ILE A 62 -24.16 12.50 -8.45
N TYR A 63 -25.18 11.97 -9.12
CA TYR A 63 -26.58 12.04 -8.69
C TYR A 63 -27.11 10.65 -8.32
N PRO A 64 -27.74 10.49 -7.13
CA PRO A 64 -28.43 9.25 -6.80
C PRO A 64 -29.69 9.11 -7.66
N THR A 65 -30.09 7.86 -7.90
CA THR A 65 -31.16 7.50 -8.85
C THR A 65 -32.31 6.83 -8.12
N ASP A 66 -33.55 7.18 -8.44
CA ASP A 66 -34.75 6.57 -7.84
C ASP A 66 -35.14 5.23 -8.50
N SER A 67 -36.15 4.54 -7.96
CA SER A 67 -36.67 3.29 -8.53
C SER A 67 -37.30 3.43 -9.92
N ARG A 68 -37.43 4.64 -10.46
CA ARG A 68 -37.90 4.93 -11.83
C ARG A 68 -36.76 5.31 -12.78
N GLY A 69 -35.51 5.23 -12.31
CA GLY A 69 -34.31 5.58 -13.09
C GLY A 69 -34.05 7.08 -13.21
N GLN A 70 -34.71 7.91 -12.40
CA GLN A 70 -34.60 9.38 -12.45
C GLN A 70 -33.55 9.91 -11.47
N PHE A 71 -32.76 10.90 -11.88
CA PHE A 71 -31.72 11.52 -11.05
C PHE A 71 -32.30 12.54 -10.06
N CYS A 72 -32.05 12.33 -8.76
CA CYS A 72 -32.41 13.28 -7.71
C CYS A 72 -31.57 14.56 -7.81
N GLY A 73 -32.19 15.74 -7.74
CA GLY A 73 -31.47 17.01 -7.60
C GLY A 73 -30.76 17.54 -8.85
N GLN A 74 -30.88 16.88 -9.99
CA GLN A 74 -30.31 17.38 -11.24
C GLN A 74 -31.13 18.56 -11.80
N ALA A 75 -30.44 19.65 -12.14
CA ALA A 75 -31.05 20.82 -12.78
C ALA A 75 -31.72 20.48 -14.12
N GLY A 76 -32.90 21.07 -14.35
CA GLY A 76 -33.72 20.84 -15.54
C GLY A 76 -34.52 19.54 -15.55
N THR A 77 -34.58 18.80 -14.44
CA THR A 77 -35.44 17.60 -14.30
C THR A 77 -36.63 17.87 -13.38
N PRO A 78 -37.72 17.06 -13.42
CA PRO A 78 -38.83 17.16 -12.47
C PRO A 78 -38.43 16.97 -10.98
N LEU A 79 -37.20 16.54 -10.71
CA LEU A 79 -36.67 16.23 -9.39
C LEU A 79 -35.54 17.20 -8.96
N GLU A 80 -35.34 18.32 -9.65
CA GLU A 80 -34.30 19.33 -9.35
C GLU A 80 -34.30 19.82 -7.89
N LYS A 81 -35.49 19.99 -7.29
CA LYS A 81 -35.65 20.38 -5.88
C LYS A 81 -35.46 19.21 -4.91
N LYS A 82 -35.63 17.97 -5.39
CA LYS A 82 -35.60 16.72 -4.63
C LYS A 82 -34.21 16.10 -4.68
N ARG A 83 -33.28 16.66 -3.91
CA ARG A 83 -31.84 16.33 -3.96
C ARG A 83 -31.44 15.08 -3.21
N LEU A 84 -32.25 14.61 -2.28
CA LEU A 84 -31.92 13.51 -1.37
C LEU A 84 -32.62 12.23 -1.81
N LEU A 85 -31.97 11.08 -1.73
CA LEU A 85 -32.58 9.77 -2.02
C LEU A 85 -32.98 9.06 -0.72
N PHE A 86 -34.26 8.75 -0.60
CA PHE A 86 -34.83 8.02 0.53
C PHE A 86 -35.02 6.53 0.21
N TYR A 87 -34.62 5.67 1.14
CA TYR A 87 -34.79 4.21 1.09
C TYR A 87 -35.89 3.79 2.08
N PHE A 88 -36.98 3.18 1.60
CA PHE A 88 -38.09 2.78 2.49
C PHE A 88 -37.72 1.71 3.52
N ASN A 89 -36.77 0.82 3.22
CA ASN A 89 -36.19 -0.11 4.18
C ASN A 89 -34.76 -0.52 3.77
N ILE A 90 -33.75 0.20 4.30
CA ILE A 90 -32.34 -0.02 3.98
C ILE A 90 -31.81 -1.42 4.40
N LEU A 91 -32.43 -2.08 5.38
CA LEU A 91 -32.02 -3.43 5.79
C LEU A 91 -32.36 -4.50 4.75
N LYS A 92 -33.36 -4.26 3.88
CA LYS A 92 -33.57 -5.12 2.71
C LYS A 92 -32.40 -5.07 1.72
N CYS A 93 -31.54 -4.06 1.81
CA CYS A 93 -30.35 -3.92 0.98
C CYS A 93 -29.11 -4.66 1.53
N ALA A 94 -29.21 -5.26 2.73
CA ALA A 94 -28.05 -5.76 3.47
C ALA A 94 -27.75 -7.27 3.28
N SER A 95 -28.51 -7.98 2.43
CA SER A 95 -28.26 -9.42 2.21
C SER A 95 -27.07 -9.65 1.24
N PRO A 96 -26.29 -10.73 1.41
CA PRO A 96 -25.18 -11.05 0.50
C PRO A 96 -25.60 -11.26 -0.97
N LEU A 97 -26.84 -11.69 -1.22
CA LEU A 97 -27.39 -11.85 -2.57
C LEU A 97 -27.56 -10.49 -3.28
N VAL A 98 -28.11 -9.49 -2.56
CA VAL A 98 -28.32 -8.13 -3.08
C VAL A 98 -27.01 -7.44 -3.44
N LEU A 99 -25.91 -7.78 -2.76
CA LEU A 99 -24.56 -7.29 -3.10
C LEU A 99 -23.97 -7.91 -4.37
N LEU A 100 -24.55 -9.00 -4.90
CA LEU A 100 -24.17 -9.59 -6.20
C LEU A 100 -25.03 -9.03 -7.35
N GLU A 101 -26.31 -8.75 -7.10
CA GLU A 101 -27.25 -8.18 -8.09
C GLU A 101 -27.19 -6.65 -8.17
N PHE A 102 -26.54 -5.97 -7.22
CA PHE A 102 -26.52 -4.51 -7.03
C PHE A 102 -27.89 -3.84 -6.82
N GLN A 103 -28.98 -4.62 -6.78
CA GLN A 103 -30.35 -4.12 -6.66
C GLN A 103 -30.92 -4.34 -5.25
N CYS A 104 -31.31 -3.27 -4.56
CA CYS A 104 -32.05 -3.39 -3.30
C CYS A 104 -33.56 -3.61 -3.55
N PRO A 105 -34.20 -4.64 -2.95
CA PRO A 105 -35.65 -4.89 -3.03
C PRO A 105 -36.45 -3.97 -2.08
N THR A 106 -36.18 -2.66 -2.16
CA THR A 106 -36.98 -1.60 -1.52
C THR A 106 -37.12 -0.43 -2.48
N THR A 107 -38.26 0.25 -2.44
CA THR A 107 -38.49 1.45 -3.24
C THR A 107 -37.49 2.54 -2.83
N GLN A 108 -36.99 3.26 -3.81
CA GLN A 108 -36.05 4.37 -3.68
C GLN A 108 -36.72 5.62 -4.27
N LEU A 109 -36.75 6.73 -3.56
CA LEU A 109 -37.52 7.93 -3.93
C LEU A 109 -36.75 9.22 -3.65
N CYS A 110 -36.73 10.15 -4.61
CA CYS A 110 -36.14 11.48 -4.40
C CYS A 110 -37.05 12.37 -3.53
N VAL A 111 -36.47 13.02 -2.51
CA VAL A 111 -37.14 13.90 -1.54
C VAL A 111 -36.42 15.24 -1.39
N GLU A 112 -37.14 16.27 -0.93
CA GLU A 112 -36.59 17.64 -0.73
C GLU A 112 -35.89 17.78 0.63
N SER A 113 -36.44 17.17 1.68
CA SER A 113 -35.83 17.03 3.01
C SER A 113 -35.79 15.56 3.43
N CYS A 114 -34.76 15.19 4.19
CA CYS A 114 -34.72 13.96 4.98
C CYS A 114 -35.23 14.24 6.41
N PRO A 115 -35.62 13.22 7.20
CA PRO A 115 -36.27 13.43 8.51
C PRO A 115 -35.55 14.41 9.44
N ASP A 116 -36.30 15.41 9.92
CA ASP A 116 -35.75 16.74 10.29
C ASP A 116 -34.96 16.76 11.62
N ARG A 117 -35.07 15.72 12.46
CA ARG A 117 -34.32 15.57 13.71
C ARG A 117 -33.46 14.30 13.73
N HIS A 118 -32.15 14.46 13.82
CA HIS A 118 -31.19 13.36 13.97
C HIS A 118 -31.21 12.80 15.41
N LEU A 119 -31.83 11.63 15.56
CA LEU A 119 -32.06 10.96 16.84
C LEU A 119 -31.33 9.61 16.85
N THR A 120 -30.39 9.43 17.80
CA THR A 120 -29.64 8.16 17.93
C THR A 120 -30.45 7.12 18.69
N LEU A 121 -30.18 5.82 18.49
CA LEU A 121 -30.80 4.72 19.26
C LEU A 121 -30.76 4.95 20.79
N VAL A 122 -29.65 5.54 21.28
CA VAL A 122 -29.47 5.92 22.69
C VAL A 122 -30.47 7.02 23.08
N LYS A 123 -30.53 8.14 22.35
CA LYS A 123 -31.52 9.20 22.62
C LYS A 123 -32.97 8.74 22.41
N ALA A 124 -33.23 7.81 21.50
CA ALA A 124 -34.57 7.23 21.27
C ALA A 124 -35.01 6.25 22.37
N LYS A 125 -34.07 5.64 23.10
CA LYS A 125 -34.36 4.78 24.27
C LYS A 125 -34.44 5.56 25.59
N LEU A 126 -33.67 6.64 25.73
CA LEU A 126 -33.59 7.47 26.95
C LEU A 126 -34.43 8.77 26.90
N GLY A 127 -34.92 9.16 25.72
CA GLY A 127 -35.72 10.36 25.49
C GLY A 127 -37.23 10.16 25.68
N ASN A 128 -37.99 11.19 25.31
CA ASN A 128 -39.44 11.23 25.48
C ASN A 128 -40.15 10.18 24.61
N LYS A 129 -41.39 9.85 24.99
CA LYS A 129 -42.22 8.85 24.27
C LYS A 129 -42.41 9.21 22.79
N GLU A 130 -42.57 10.50 22.49
CA GLU A 130 -42.67 11.05 21.12
C GLU A 130 -41.40 10.83 20.30
N ASP A 131 -40.20 11.00 20.89
CA ASP A 131 -38.93 10.71 20.22
C ASP A 131 -38.78 9.20 19.97
N ARG A 132 -39.22 8.36 20.91
CA ARG A 132 -39.23 6.91 20.76
C ARG A 132 -40.21 6.41 19.69
N GLU A 133 -41.35 7.08 19.52
CA GLU A 133 -42.33 6.79 18.48
C GLU A 133 -41.84 7.31 17.10
N TYR A 134 -41.27 8.52 17.04
CA TYR A 134 -40.62 9.07 15.85
C TYR A 134 -39.43 8.23 15.37
N TYR A 135 -38.55 7.75 16.26
CA TYR A 135 -37.44 6.86 15.87
C TYR A 135 -37.95 5.56 15.23
N LYS A 136 -38.98 4.93 15.83
CA LYS A 136 -39.62 3.73 15.30
C LYS A 136 -40.29 3.93 13.94
N GLN A 137 -40.66 5.15 13.59
CA GLN A 137 -41.32 5.49 12.33
C GLN A 137 -40.36 5.45 11.12
N TYR A 138 -39.05 5.63 11.34
CA TYR A 138 -38.05 5.76 10.26
C TYR A 138 -36.84 4.82 10.37
N CYS A 139 -36.52 4.30 11.56
CA CYS A 139 -35.29 3.54 11.79
C CYS A 139 -35.53 2.06 12.10
N LYS A 140 -34.72 1.19 11.47
CA LYS A 140 -34.48 -0.19 11.89
C LYS A 140 -32.97 -0.44 11.79
N ASP A 141 -32.38 -1.07 12.80
CA ASP A 141 -30.94 -0.86 13.09
C ASP A 141 -29.99 -1.48 12.04
N GLY A 142 -29.22 -0.62 11.36
CA GLY A 142 -28.17 -0.99 10.40
C GLY A 142 -28.06 -0.02 9.21
N VAL A 143 -27.07 0.87 9.22
CA VAL A 143 -26.82 1.85 8.14
C VAL A 143 -25.35 1.82 7.73
N ASP A 144 -25.08 1.80 6.42
CA ASP A 144 -23.73 1.88 5.85
C ASP A 144 -23.15 3.30 6.01
N PHE A 145 -22.40 3.49 7.10
CA PHE A 145 -21.79 4.76 7.50
C PHE A 145 -20.75 5.29 6.48
N ALA A 146 -20.14 4.42 5.67
CA ALA A 146 -19.04 4.80 4.79
C ALA A 146 -19.47 5.79 3.70
N LYS A 147 -20.67 5.62 3.13
CA LYS A 147 -21.22 6.49 2.08
C LYS A 147 -21.48 7.92 2.58
N LEU A 148 -21.98 8.07 3.82
CA LEU A 148 -22.26 9.37 4.43
C LEU A 148 -20.97 10.18 4.68
N VAL A 149 -19.92 9.51 5.15
CA VAL A 149 -18.60 10.13 5.35
C VAL A 149 -18.00 10.58 4.01
N ALA A 150 -18.10 9.77 2.97
CA ALA A 150 -17.57 10.09 1.64
C ALA A 150 -18.19 11.37 1.03
N MET A 151 -19.51 11.56 1.16
CA MET A 151 -20.20 12.76 0.66
C MET A 151 -19.74 14.04 1.39
N ARG A 152 -19.63 14.01 2.71
CA ARG A 152 -19.14 15.16 3.51
C ARG A 152 -17.69 15.50 3.21
N ILE A 153 -16.83 14.49 3.02
CA ILE A 153 -15.44 14.71 2.59
C ILE A 153 -15.37 15.37 1.21
N PHE A 154 -16.26 15.01 0.27
CA PHE A 154 -16.32 15.67 -1.04
C PHE A 154 -16.74 17.14 -0.93
N GLU A 155 -17.74 17.46 -0.11
CA GLU A 155 -18.15 18.85 0.19
C GLU A 155 -17.00 19.65 0.83
N ASP A 156 -16.29 19.08 1.79
CA ASP A 156 -15.13 19.74 2.41
C ASP A 156 -14.03 20.05 1.38
N TYR A 157 -13.82 19.20 0.38
CA TYR A 157 -12.89 19.47 -0.73
C TYR A 157 -13.37 20.58 -1.67
N THR A 158 -14.65 20.57 -2.09
CA THR A 158 -15.16 21.60 -3.02
C THR A 158 -15.13 22.99 -2.40
N GLN A 159 -15.24 23.10 -1.07
CA GLN A 159 -15.11 24.36 -0.34
C GLN A 159 -13.63 24.76 -0.06
N SER A 160 -12.71 23.81 0.15
CA SER A 160 -11.34 24.10 0.62
C SER A 160 -10.21 24.06 -0.43
N TRP A 161 -10.48 23.59 -1.66
CA TRP A 161 -9.42 23.30 -2.65
C TRP A 161 -8.44 24.44 -2.94
N HIS A 162 -8.91 25.70 -2.95
CA HIS A 162 -8.04 26.88 -3.15
C HIS A 162 -6.95 27.00 -2.06
N TRP A 163 -7.29 26.73 -0.80
CA TRP A 163 -6.37 26.78 0.33
C TRP A 163 -5.38 25.61 0.31
N ILE A 164 -5.83 24.43 -0.11
CA ILE A 164 -4.96 23.27 -0.34
C ILE A 164 -3.94 23.60 -1.43
N LEU A 165 -4.38 24.14 -2.57
CA LEU A 165 -3.52 24.52 -3.70
C LEU A 165 -2.47 25.58 -3.28
N LEU A 166 -2.87 26.62 -2.55
CA LEU A 166 -1.96 27.63 -2.02
C LEU A 166 -0.92 27.01 -1.07
N GLY A 167 -1.34 26.11 -0.18
CA GLY A 167 -0.44 25.38 0.71
C GLY A 167 0.58 24.51 -0.04
N LEU A 168 0.17 23.87 -1.14
CA LEU A 168 1.06 23.07 -2.00
C LEU A 168 2.07 23.94 -2.77
N VAL A 169 1.66 25.12 -3.25
CA VAL A 169 2.59 26.10 -3.84
C VAL A 169 3.62 26.59 -2.80
N ILE A 170 3.20 26.85 -1.56
CA ILE A 170 4.12 27.18 -0.47
C ILE A 170 5.08 26.02 -0.18
N ALA A 171 4.61 24.76 -0.15
CA ALA A 171 5.45 23.59 0.04
C ALA A 171 6.49 23.41 -1.09
N MET A 172 6.11 23.72 -2.34
CA MET A 172 7.02 23.75 -3.49
C MET A 172 8.11 24.82 -3.33
N VAL A 173 7.74 26.05 -2.95
CA VAL A 173 8.71 27.14 -2.72
C VAL A 173 9.66 26.82 -1.57
N VAL A 174 9.15 26.28 -0.45
CA VAL A 174 9.98 25.82 0.68
C VAL A 174 10.93 24.69 0.25
N SER A 175 10.47 23.74 -0.57
CA SER A 175 11.32 22.66 -1.08
C SER A 175 12.44 23.16 -2.00
N LEU A 176 12.15 24.14 -2.85
CA LEU A 176 13.15 24.77 -3.71
C LEU A 176 14.16 25.58 -2.90
N ILE A 177 13.72 26.39 -1.94
CA ILE A 177 14.60 27.13 -1.02
C ILE A 177 15.49 26.16 -0.24
N PHE A 178 14.94 25.06 0.28
CA PHE A 178 15.69 24.04 0.99
C PHE A 178 16.83 23.46 0.13
N ILE A 179 16.54 23.13 -1.13
CA ILE A 179 17.55 22.65 -2.08
C ILE A 179 18.60 23.73 -2.42
N VAL A 180 18.20 24.99 -2.56
CA VAL A 180 19.15 26.08 -2.79
C VAL A 180 20.08 26.26 -1.59
N LEU A 181 19.61 26.01 -0.35
CA LEU A 181 20.46 25.99 0.84
C LEU A 181 21.41 24.77 0.89
N LEU A 182 21.01 23.60 0.37
CA LEU A 182 21.90 22.43 0.23
C LEU A 182 23.14 22.78 -0.62
N ARG A 183 22.97 23.61 -1.66
CA ARG A 183 24.08 24.05 -2.53
C ARG A 183 25.21 24.75 -1.78
N PHE A 184 24.88 25.68 -0.88
CA PHE A 184 25.86 26.55 -0.24
C PHE A 184 26.50 25.95 1.02
N LEU A 185 25.73 25.16 1.78
CA LEU A 185 26.12 24.73 3.13
C LEU A 185 25.95 23.21 3.37
N ALA A 186 25.89 22.38 2.33
CA ALA A 186 25.68 20.92 2.36
C ALA A 186 26.13 20.21 3.66
N GLY A 187 27.42 20.33 4.02
CA GLY A 187 27.97 19.67 5.21
C GLY A 187 27.48 20.21 6.54
N VAL A 188 27.35 21.54 6.68
CA VAL A 188 26.79 22.18 7.89
C VAL A 188 25.31 21.85 8.00
N MET A 189 24.59 21.87 6.87
CA MET A 189 23.17 21.58 6.84
C MET A 189 22.85 20.17 7.33
N VAL A 190 23.59 19.13 6.92
CA VAL A 190 23.32 17.76 7.40
C VAL A 190 23.34 17.69 8.93
N TRP A 191 24.28 18.35 9.59
CA TRP A 191 24.31 18.46 11.06
C TRP A 191 23.13 19.27 11.62
N VAL A 192 22.80 20.42 11.02
CA VAL A 192 21.64 21.23 11.41
C VAL A 192 20.33 20.44 11.27
N MET A 193 20.18 19.60 10.25
CA MET A 193 19.00 18.77 10.03
C MET A 193 18.87 17.63 11.04
N ILE A 194 20.00 16.99 11.39
CA ILE A 194 20.06 16.00 12.47
C ILE A 194 19.62 16.62 13.79
N VAL A 195 20.21 17.76 14.17
CA VAL A 195 19.86 18.49 15.40
C VAL A 195 18.40 18.98 15.36
N LEU A 196 17.92 19.47 14.22
CA LEU A 196 16.56 20.00 14.11
C LEU A 196 15.48 18.91 14.21
N VAL A 197 15.71 17.67 13.75
CA VAL A 197 14.77 16.56 14.00
C VAL A 197 14.73 16.18 15.47
N ILE A 198 15.90 16.01 16.11
CA ILE A 198 16.02 15.73 17.55
C ILE A 198 15.25 16.77 18.37
N LEU A 199 15.41 18.06 18.04
CA LEU A 199 14.69 19.15 18.70
C LEU A 199 13.18 19.16 18.40
N VAL A 200 12.74 18.79 17.18
CA VAL A 200 11.32 18.74 16.80
C VAL A 200 10.60 17.56 17.47
N ILE A 201 11.24 16.38 17.55
CA ILE A 201 10.68 15.20 18.23
C ILE A 201 10.70 15.42 19.74
N GLY A 202 11.79 15.96 20.31
CA GLY A 202 11.88 16.36 21.71
C GLY A 202 10.80 17.40 22.11
N TYR A 203 10.55 18.39 21.25
CA TYR A 203 9.42 19.32 21.42
C TYR A 203 8.06 18.61 21.34
N GLY A 204 7.91 17.62 20.46
CA GLY A 204 6.71 16.77 20.39
C GLY A 204 6.47 16.00 21.68
N ILE A 205 7.49 15.34 22.23
CA ILE A 205 7.44 14.64 23.53
C ILE A 205 7.04 15.61 24.64
N PHE A 206 7.67 16.80 24.70
CA PHE A 206 7.33 17.83 25.68
C PHE A 206 5.88 18.32 25.54
N HIS A 207 5.38 18.54 24.31
CA HIS A 207 4.00 18.93 24.06
C HIS A 207 3.02 17.82 24.49
N CYS A 208 3.31 16.56 24.19
CA CYS A 208 2.46 15.44 24.63
C CYS A 208 2.43 15.31 26.15
N PHE A 209 3.57 15.51 26.83
CA PHE A 209 3.64 15.55 28.29
C PHE A 209 2.85 16.72 28.89
N MET A 210 2.94 17.92 28.30
CA MET A 210 2.19 19.10 28.74
C MET A 210 0.67 18.91 28.58
N GLU A 211 0.20 18.35 27.46
CA GLU A 211 -1.23 18.10 27.25
C GLU A 211 -1.75 16.97 28.15
N PHE A 212 -0.98 15.88 28.30
CA PHE A 212 -1.25 14.80 29.26
C PHE A 212 -1.37 15.31 30.71
N ARG A 213 -0.55 16.30 31.08
CA ARG A 213 -0.63 17.00 32.37
C ARG A 213 -1.84 17.93 32.47
N SER A 214 -2.19 18.64 31.39
CA SER A 214 -3.33 19.57 31.37
C SER A 214 -4.68 18.84 31.46
N LEU A 215 -4.79 17.66 30.85
CA LEU A 215 -5.98 16.80 30.93
C LEU A 215 -6.13 16.05 32.27
N LYS A 216 -5.21 16.23 33.22
CA LYS A 216 -5.26 15.54 34.52
C LYS A 216 -6.22 16.24 35.49
N GLY A 217 -7.51 15.91 35.37
CA GLY A 217 -8.59 16.40 36.24
C GLY A 217 -9.85 16.83 35.49
N GLU A 218 -9.79 16.90 34.15
CA GLU A 218 -10.95 17.22 33.32
C GLU A 218 -11.94 16.05 33.26
N PRO A 219 -13.24 16.29 33.54
CA PRO A 219 -14.25 15.22 33.56
C PRO A 219 -14.45 14.64 32.16
N GLY A 220 -14.19 13.33 32.01
CA GLY A 220 -14.29 12.61 30.74
C GLY A 220 -12.96 12.44 30.00
N ALA A 221 -11.86 13.05 30.42
CA ALA A 221 -10.54 12.84 29.81
C ALA A 221 -9.90 11.46 30.12
N ASP A 222 -10.42 10.77 31.14
CA ASP A 222 -9.86 9.53 31.71
C ASP A 222 -10.45 8.24 31.11
N VAL A 223 -11.34 8.33 30.12
CA VAL A 223 -11.96 7.19 29.43
C VAL A 223 -10.97 6.37 28.59
N THR A 224 -11.16 5.06 28.52
CA THR A 224 -10.27 4.16 27.77
C THR A 224 -10.64 4.11 26.29
N ILE A 225 -9.65 4.02 25.39
CA ILE A 225 -9.87 3.97 23.94
C ILE A 225 -10.78 2.79 23.51
N ARG A 226 -10.82 1.71 24.28
CA ARG A 226 -11.71 0.55 24.02
C ARG A 226 -13.19 0.87 24.19
N ASP A 227 -13.53 1.79 25.08
CA ASP A 227 -14.91 1.99 25.57
C ASP A 227 -15.71 2.93 24.65
N LEU A 228 -15.03 3.75 23.83
CA LEU A 228 -15.67 4.63 22.84
C LEU A 228 -16.10 3.92 21.54
N GLY A 229 -15.59 2.70 21.31
CA GLY A 229 -15.65 2.05 20.00
C GLY A 229 -14.85 2.81 18.92
N LEU A 230 -15.16 2.52 17.65
CA LEU A 230 -14.51 3.14 16.49
C LEU A 230 -15.30 4.38 16.03
N GLN A 231 -14.96 5.55 16.55
CA GLN A 231 -15.51 6.84 16.08
C GLN A 231 -14.64 7.42 14.96
N THR A 232 -15.24 8.14 14.01
CA THR A 232 -14.51 8.77 12.90
C THR A 232 -14.11 10.23 13.17
N ASP A 233 -14.45 10.78 14.35
CA ASP A 233 -14.01 12.10 14.76
C ASP A 233 -12.73 12.00 15.61
N PHE A 234 -11.60 12.30 14.97
CA PHE A 234 -10.29 12.30 15.62
C PHE A 234 -10.15 13.35 16.74
N SER A 235 -11.02 14.36 16.81
CA SER A 235 -10.98 15.35 17.90
C SER A 235 -11.33 14.73 19.26
N VAL A 236 -12.21 13.71 19.29
CA VAL A 236 -12.57 12.99 20.52
C VAL A 236 -11.36 12.23 21.07
N TYR A 237 -10.62 11.49 20.23
CA TYR A 237 -9.40 10.82 20.68
C TYR A 237 -8.31 11.80 21.16
N LEU A 238 -8.28 13.03 20.67
CA LEU A 238 -7.36 14.09 21.14
C LEU A 238 -7.77 14.71 22.49
N GLN A 239 -9.00 14.50 22.97
CA GLN A 239 -9.43 14.89 24.33
C GLN A 239 -9.09 13.83 25.40
N ILE A 240 -8.74 12.61 24.97
CA ILE A 240 -8.44 11.49 25.88
C ILE A 240 -6.98 11.57 26.36
N ARG A 241 -6.78 11.56 27.69
CA ARG A 241 -5.47 11.59 28.34
C ARG A 241 -4.58 10.40 27.92
N GLN A 242 -5.17 9.22 27.74
CA GLN A 242 -4.48 8.00 27.30
C GLN A 242 -3.81 8.16 25.92
N THR A 243 -4.43 8.92 24.99
CA THR A 243 -3.88 9.14 23.64
C THR A 243 -2.57 9.91 23.68
N TRP A 244 -2.49 10.96 24.51
CA TRP A 244 -1.28 11.76 24.67
C TRP A 244 -0.14 10.98 25.34
N LEU A 245 -0.47 10.07 26.28
CA LEU A 245 0.49 9.13 26.85
C LEU A 245 1.05 8.17 25.77
N ALA A 246 0.18 7.63 24.92
CA ALA A 246 0.58 6.74 23.82
C ALA A 246 1.47 7.47 22.80
N PHE A 247 1.12 8.69 22.38
CA PHE A 247 1.96 9.51 21.51
C PHE A 247 3.32 9.84 22.13
N MET A 248 3.36 10.18 23.42
CA MET A 248 4.62 10.43 24.14
C MET A 248 5.55 9.21 24.13
N ILE A 249 5.01 8.01 24.39
CA ILE A 249 5.78 6.74 24.36
C ILE A 249 6.28 6.44 22.95
N ILE A 250 5.43 6.56 21.92
CA ILE A 250 5.79 6.31 20.52
C ILE A 250 6.90 7.27 20.07
N LEU A 251 6.78 8.57 20.36
CA LEU A 251 7.79 9.55 20.01
C LEU A 251 9.12 9.31 20.74
N ALA A 252 9.10 8.91 22.02
CA ALA A 252 10.30 8.55 22.77
C ALA A 252 11.03 7.34 22.18
N ILE A 253 10.30 6.29 21.78
CA ILE A 253 10.87 5.11 21.12
C ILE A 253 11.49 5.50 19.76
N VAL A 254 10.79 6.32 18.96
CA VAL A 254 11.30 6.82 17.67
C VAL A 254 12.57 7.66 17.85
N GLU A 255 12.63 8.53 18.85
CA GLU A 255 13.80 9.35 19.15
C GLU A 255 15.02 8.50 19.53
N VAL A 256 14.84 7.51 20.42
CA VAL A 256 15.90 6.57 20.81
C VAL A 256 16.42 5.79 19.60
N ILE A 257 15.54 5.32 18.71
CA ILE A 257 15.93 4.64 17.47
C ILE A 257 16.72 5.57 16.53
N ILE A 258 16.32 6.84 16.39
CA ILE A 258 17.02 7.83 15.57
C ILE A 258 18.42 8.12 16.13
N ILE A 259 18.54 8.39 17.44
CA ILE A 259 19.83 8.62 18.11
C ILE A 259 20.75 7.39 17.97
N MET A 260 20.21 6.19 18.17
CA MET A 260 20.95 4.93 17.98
C MET A 260 21.49 4.82 16.55
N LEU A 261 20.64 4.96 15.53
CA LEU A 261 21.04 4.91 14.13
C LEU A 261 22.14 5.94 13.80
N LEU A 262 22.01 7.17 14.30
CA LEU A 262 23.01 8.24 14.09
C LEU A 262 24.38 7.89 14.72
N ILE A 263 24.41 7.28 15.90
CA ILE A 263 25.64 6.85 16.57
C ILE A 263 26.33 5.72 15.80
N PHE A 264 25.58 4.67 15.43
CA PHE A 264 26.15 3.53 14.69
C PHE A 264 26.61 3.93 13.28
N LEU A 265 25.86 4.79 12.59
CA LEU A 265 26.17 5.22 11.22
C LEU A 265 27.21 6.35 11.15
N ARG A 266 27.73 6.88 12.28
CA ARG A 266 28.60 8.07 12.33
C ARG A 266 29.76 8.09 11.31
N LYS A 267 30.47 6.96 11.13
CA LYS A 267 31.58 6.84 10.16
C LYS A 267 31.07 6.96 8.71
N ARG A 268 29.89 6.39 8.41
CA ARG A 268 29.28 6.36 7.07
C ARG A 268 28.57 7.68 6.74
N ILE A 269 28.01 8.37 7.74
CA ILE A 269 27.44 9.73 7.61
C ILE A 269 28.49 10.73 7.10
N LEU A 270 29.74 10.65 7.56
CA LEU A 270 30.83 11.51 7.06
C LEU A 270 31.09 11.30 5.55
N ILE A 271 30.99 10.06 5.05
CA ILE A 271 31.15 9.74 3.63
C ILE A 271 29.92 10.21 2.83
N ALA A 272 28.71 9.99 3.37
CA ALA A 272 27.48 10.51 2.76
C ALA A 272 27.48 12.05 2.66
N ILE A 273 28.04 12.76 3.65
CA ILE A 273 28.26 14.22 3.59
C ILE A 273 29.20 14.59 2.43
N ALA A 274 30.24 13.81 2.15
CA ALA A 274 31.12 14.06 1.00
C ALA A 274 30.39 13.84 -0.34
N LEU A 275 29.62 12.76 -0.47
CA LEU A 275 28.78 12.50 -1.64
C LEU A 275 27.70 13.58 -1.85
N ILE A 276 27.06 14.07 -0.77
CA ILE A 276 26.07 15.16 -0.83
C ILE A 276 26.72 16.51 -1.19
N LYS A 277 27.97 16.77 -0.74
CA LYS A 277 28.75 17.94 -1.19
C LYS A 277 29.01 17.88 -2.70
N GLU A 278 29.44 16.75 -3.23
CA GLU A 278 29.70 16.58 -4.66
C GLU A 278 28.41 16.61 -5.50
N ALA A 279 27.32 16.00 -5.02
CA ALA A 279 26.01 16.16 -5.64
C ALA A 279 25.54 17.62 -5.64
N SER A 280 25.82 18.38 -4.57
CA SER A 280 25.52 19.82 -4.50
C SER A 280 26.38 20.65 -5.47
N ARG A 281 27.64 20.26 -5.72
CA ARG A 281 28.47 20.83 -6.80
C ARG A 281 27.89 20.50 -8.18
N ALA A 282 27.57 19.24 -8.45
CA ALA A 282 26.99 18.76 -9.71
C ALA A 282 25.67 19.44 -10.05
N VAL A 283 24.70 19.43 -9.13
CA VAL A 283 23.44 20.19 -9.21
C VAL A 283 23.73 21.69 -9.36
N GLY A 284 24.75 22.20 -8.68
CA GLY A 284 25.26 23.58 -8.77
C GLY A 284 25.67 24.01 -10.18
N HIS A 285 26.16 23.10 -11.02
CA HIS A 285 26.41 23.36 -12.46
C HIS A 285 25.19 23.02 -13.33
N VAL A 286 24.41 22.00 -12.96
CA VAL A 286 23.23 21.52 -13.69
C VAL A 286 21.94 22.09 -13.08
N MET A 287 21.86 23.42 -12.94
CA MET A 287 20.76 24.10 -12.22
C MET A 287 19.36 23.81 -12.81
N SER A 288 19.26 23.54 -14.12
CA SER A 288 18.01 23.16 -14.79
C SER A 288 17.43 21.83 -14.31
N SER A 289 18.22 20.97 -13.64
CA SER A 289 17.73 19.73 -13.02
C SER A 289 16.68 19.99 -11.94
N LEU A 290 16.73 21.15 -11.26
CA LEU A 290 15.82 21.48 -10.16
C LEU A 290 14.38 21.75 -10.60
N PHE A 291 14.18 22.10 -11.87
CA PHE A 291 12.84 22.26 -12.46
C PHE A 291 12.29 20.97 -13.05
N TYR A 292 13.13 19.94 -13.22
CA TYR A 292 12.72 18.66 -13.81
C TYR A 292 11.59 17.94 -13.04
N PRO A 293 11.52 17.97 -11.68
CA PRO A 293 10.38 17.43 -10.95
C PRO A 293 9.03 18.01 -11.37
N LEU A 294 8.97 19.28 -11.80
CA LEU A 294 7.73 19.90 -12.28
C LEU A 294 7.23 19.26 -13.57
N LEU A 295 8.15 18.92 -14.49
CA LEU A 295 7.83 18.16 -15.71
C LEU A 295 7.36 16.74 -15.36
N THR A 296 8.04 16.05 -14.43
CA THR A 296 7.61 14.73 -13.95
C THR A 296 6.23 14.77 -13.31
N PHE A 297 5.95 15.77 -12.46
CA PHE A 297 4.63 15.94 -11.83
C PHE A 297 3.54 16.26 -12.85
N ALA A 298 3.80 17.13 -13.84
CA ALA A 298 2.85 17.43 -14.90
C ALA A 298 2.51 16.18 -15.74
N LEU A 299 3.53 15.41 -16.15
CA LEU A 299 3.33 14.17 -16.90
C LEU A 299 2.60 13.10 -16.09
N LEU A 300 2.93 12.93 -14.80
CA LEU A 300 2.19 12.02 -13.91
C LEU A 300 0.75 12.49 -13.66
N ALA A 301 0.51 13.79 -13.51
CA ALA A 301 -0.84 14.34 -13.35
C ALA A 301 -1.71 14.10 -14.60
N ILE A 302 -1.15 14.22 -15.80
CA ILE A 302 -1.84 13.87 -17.06
C ILE A 302 -2.20 12.38 -17.07
N VAL A 303 -1.28 11.49 -16.70
CA VAL A 303 -1.52 10.04 -16.63
C VAL A 303 -2.59 9.69 -15.58
N ILE A 304 -2.54 10.30 -14.39
CA ILE A 304 -3.52 10.09 -13.31
C ILE A 304 -4.91 10.61 -13.74
N ALA A 305 -4.99 11.80 -14.32
CA ALA A 305 -6.25 12.40 -14.76
C ALA A 305 -6.89 11.58 -15.88
N TYR A 306 -6.11 11.17 -16.89
CA TYR A 306 -6.59 10.34 -17.98
C TYR A 306 -7.13 8.99 -17.48
N TRP A 307 -6.39 8.31 -16.59
CA TRP A 307 -6.81 7.07 -15.95
C TRP A 307 -8.10 7.24 -15.13
N ALA A 308 -8.18 8.28 -14.29
CA ALA A 308 -9.31 8.52 -13.40
C ALA A 308 -10.59 8.85 -14.17
N ILE A 309 -10.50 9.73 -15.18
CA ILE A 309 -11.64 10.05 -16.07
C ILE A 309 -12.08 8.78 -16.81
N THR A 310 -11.15 8.05 -17.43
CA THR A 310 -11.47 6.80 -18.14
C THR A 310 -12.08 5.75 -17.22
N ALA A 311 -11.61 5.62 -15.97
CA ALA A 311 -12.16 4.69 -14.99
C ALA A 311 -13.63 5.01 -14.62
N VAL A 312 -13.94 6.29 -14.38
CA VAL A 312 -15.30 6.78 -14.05
C VAL A 312 -16.25 6.64 -15.24
N PHE A 313 -15.79 6.95 -16.46
CA PHE A 313 -16.61 6.78 -17.66
C PHE A 313 -16.84 5.29 -17.99
N LEU A 314 -15.83 4.43 -17.86
CA LEU A 314 -15.99 2.98 -17.99
C LEU A 314 -16.96 2.41 -16.93
N SER A 315 -16.88 2.83 -15.66
CA SER A 315 -17.78 2.33 -14.62
C SER A 315 -19.22 2.84 -14.75
N THR A 316 -19.44 3.92 -15.51
CA THR A 316 -20.77 4.50 -15.78
C THR A 316 -21.29 4.20 -17.18
N SER A 317 -20.61 3.37 -17.98
CA SER A 317 -21.06 3.05 -19.35
C SER A 317 -22.22 2.07 -19.41
N ASN A 318 -22.55 1.36 -18.32
CA ASN A 318 -23.69 0.44 -18.28
C ASN A 318 -25.03 1.18 -18.51
N GLU A 319 -25.89 0.63 -19.35
CA GLU A 319 -27.25 1.13 -19.62
C GLU A 319 -28.22 0.82 -18.46
N GLN A 320 -29.42 1.44 -18.46
CA GLN A 320 -30.45 1.20 -17.43
C GLN A 320 -31.32 0.02 -17.83
N VAL A 321 -31.20 -1.11 -17.13
CA VAL A 321 -32.09 -2.26 -17.30
C VAL A 321 -33.30 -2.08 -16.37
N TYR A 322 -34.50 -2.14 -16.93
CA TYR A 322 -35.76 -2.11 -16.19
C TYR A 322 -36.38 -3.52 -16.20
N LYS A 323 -37.05 -3.89 -15.10
CA LYS A 323 -37.72 -5.18 -14.95
C LYS A 323 -39.12 -5.03 -14.35
N VAL A 324 -39.96 -6.03 -14.62
CA VAL A 324 -41.32 -6.12 -14.09
C VAL A 324 -41.30 -6.58 -12.63
N PHE A 325 -41.89 -5.81 -11.73
CA PHE A 325 -42.06 -6.14 -10.31
C PHE A 325 -43.54 -6.19 -9.93
N ASN A 326 -43.92 -7.25 -9.24
CA ASN A 326 -45.30 -7.63 -8.93
C ASN A 326 -45.47 -7.91 -7.43
N LYS A 327 -46.72 -7.79 -6.91
CA LYS A 327 -47.08 -8.13 -5.52
C LYS A 327 -47.70 -9.53 -5.40
N THR A 328 -48.48 -9.90 -6.40
CA THR A 328 -49.10 -11.20 -6.65
C THR A 328 -48.32 -11.91 -7.75
N ASP A 329 -48.16 -13.23 -7.67
CA ASP A 329 -47.29 -13.94 -8.61
C ASP A 329 -47.82 -13.88 -10.05
N CYS A 330 -46.92 -13.79 -11.03
CA CYS A 330 -47.22 -13.39 -12.40
C CYS A 330 -46.15 -13.94 -13.35
N ASP A 331 -46.54 -14.54 -14.47
CA ASP A 331 -45.64 -15.23 -15.41
C ASP A 331 -44.52 -14.32 -15.95
N TYR A 332 -44.77 -13.01 -16.06
CA TYR A 332 -43.83 -12.00 -16.52
C TYR A 332 -42.90 -11.44 -15.41
N SER A 333 -42.92 -12.01 -14.20
CA SER A 333 -42.12 -11.51 -13.07
C SER A 333 -40.63 -11.51 -13.38
N ARG A 334 -39.96 -10.38 -13.13
CA ARG A 334 -38.52 -10.16 -13.38
C ARG A 334 -38.09 -10.22 -14.85
N GLU A 335 -39.01 -10.30 -15.81
CA GLU A 335 -38.69 -10.05 -17.22
C GLU A 335 -38.31 -8.59 -17.46
N THR A 336 -37.63 -8.30 -18.58
CA THR A 336 -37.21 -6.96 -18.98
C THR A 336 -38.35 -6.18 -19.65
N CYS A 337 -38.42 -4.87 -19.40
CA CYS A 337 -39.50 -4.00 -19.87
C CYS A 337 -38.98 -2.61 -20.29
N ASP A 338 -39.72 -1.88 -21.13
CA ASP A 338 -39.51 -0.44 -21.36
C ASP A 338 -40.59 0.35 -20.59
N PRO A 339 -40.22 1.20 -19.62
CA PRO A 339 -41.17 1.98 -18.82
C PRO A 339 -42.02 2.96 -19.65
N LYS A 340 -41.66 3.25 -20.91
CA LYS A 340 -42.46 4.09 -21.82
C LYS A 340 -43.63 3.36 -22.46
N THR A 341 -43.49 2.06 -22.71
CA THR A 341 -44.49 1.24 -23.43
C THR A 341 -45.25 0.27 -22.52
N PHE A 342 -44.73 0.02 -21.31
CA PHE A 342 -45.27 -0.92 -20.34
C PHE A 342 -46.77 -0.73 -20.07
N ASN A 343 -47.23 0.49 -19.79
CA ASN A 343 -48.64 0.83 -19.52
C ASN A 343 -49.59 0.56 -20.72
N THR A 344 -49.05 0.29 -21.91
CA THR A 344 -49.79 -0.06 -23.13
C THR A 344 -49.50 -1.49 -23.61
N SER A 345 -48.76 -2.28 -22.83
CA SER A 345 -48.39 -3.66 -23.16
C SER A 345 -49.37 -4.67 -22.60
N ASN A 346 -49.46 -5.86 -23.21
CA ASN A 346 -50.27 -6.97 -22.71
C ASN A 346 -49.89 -7.37 -21.27
N VAL A 347 -48.62 -7.20 -20.87
CA VAL A 347 -48.14 -7.49 -19.51
C VAL A 347 -48.88 -6.66 -18.47
N SER A 348 -49.10 -5.37 -18.73
CA SER A 348 -49.87 -4.48 -17.84
C SER A 348 -51.38 -4.76 -17.87
N ALA A 349 -51.89 -5.48 -18.87
CA ALA A 349 -53.29 -5.91 -18.96
C ALA A 349 -53.53 -7.28 -18.28
N GLN A 350 -52.51 -8.15 -18.26
CA GLN A 350 -52.57 -9.48 -17.63
C GLN A 350 -52.19 -9.44 -16.14
N CYS A 351 -51.24 -8.58 -15.75
CA CYS A 351 -50.81 -8.40 -14.36
C CYS A 351 -51.01 -6.93 -13.92
N PRO A 352 -52.20 -6.53 -13.46
CA PRO A 352 -52.53 -5.12 -13.16
C PRO A 352 -51.82 -4.55 -11.91
N ASP A 353 -51.26 -5.40 -11.06
CA ASP A 353 -50.45 -5.03 -9.89
C ASP A 353 -48.94 -4.92 -10.20
N ALA A 354 -48.55 -5.02 -11.47
CA ALA A 354 -47.15 -4.99 -11.89
C ALA A 354 -46.66 -3.56 -12.23
N GLU A 355 -45.44 -3.23 -11.83
CA GLU A 355 -44.75 -1.98 -12.18
C GLU A 355 -43.42 -2.29 -12.90
N CYS A 356 -43.15 -1.62 -14.02
CA CYS A 356 -41.83 -1.64 -14.66
C CYS A 356 -40.88 -0.68 -13.94
N LEU A 357 -39.97 -1.21 -13.12
CA LEU A 357 -39.05 -0.43 -12.28
C LEU A 357 -37.60 -0.62 -12.72
N PHE A 358 -36.76 0.36 -12.41
CA PHE A 358 -35.32 0.26 -12.62
C PHE A 358 -34.74 -0.89 -11.78
N ALA A 359 -34.04 -1.82 -12.45
CA ALA A 359 -33.47 -3.00 -11.82
C ALA A 359 -32.00 -2.76 -11.45
N PHE A 360 -31.13 -2.70 -12.46
CA PHE A 360 -29.69 -2.50 -12.30
C PHE A 360 -29.08 -1.85 -13.54
N TYR A 361 -27.84 -1.37 -13.42
CA TYR A 361 -27.07 -0.89 -14.54
C TYR A 361 -26.36 -2.06 -15.24
N GLY A 362 -26.75 -2.39 -16.47
CA GLY A 362 -26.22 -3.50 -17.25
C GLY A 362 -26.35 -3.27 -18.76
N GLY A 363 -26.07 -4.28 -19.58
CA GLY A 363 -26.26 -4.20 -21.04
C GLY A 363 -25.73 -5.43 -21.76
N GLU A 364 -26.34 -5.75 -22.90
CA GLU A 364 -26.08 -7.01 -23.64
C GLU A 364 -25.12 -6.84 -24.82
N THR A 365 -24.79 -5.59 -25.17
CA THR A 365 -23.91 -5.31 -26.33
C THR A 365 -22.48 -5.82 -26.09
N LEU A 366 -21.76 -6.12 -27.18
CA LEU A 366 -20.38 -6.64 -27.11
C LEU A 366 -19.45 -5.76 -26.24
N TYR A 367 -19.66 -4.44 -26.26
CA TYR A 367 -18.93 -3.50 -25.42
C TYR A 367 -19.09 -3.78 -23.91
N HIS A 368 -20.33 -3.99 -23.45
CA HIS A 368 -20.62 -4.33 -22.05
C HIS A 368 -19.95 -5.65 -21.62
N LYS A 369 -19.98 -6.67 -22.50
CA LYS A 369 -19.31 -7.96 -22.27
C LYS A 369 -17.80 -7.83 -22.06
N TYR A 370 -17.14 -6.84 -22.67
CA TYR A 370 -15.71 -6.58 -22.53
C TYR A 370 -15.35 -5.46 -21.53
N LEU A 371 -16.32 -4.85 -20.86
CA LEU A 371 -16.09 -3.71 -19.95
C LEU A 371 -15.11 -4.03 -18.80
N ILE A 372 -15.19 -5.25 -18.24
CA ILE A 372 -14.24 -5.74 -17.22
C ILE A 372 -12.81 -5.80 -17.79
N LEU A 373 -12.63 -6.24 -19.04
CA LEU A 373 -11.33 -6.27 -19.71
C LEU A 373 -10.79 -4.85 -19.96
N PHE A 374 -11.66 -3.90 -20.35
CA PHE A 374 -11.27 -2.49 -20.50
C PHE A 374 -10.85 -1.85 -19.17
N GLN A 375 -11.49 -2.20 -18.04
CA GLN A 375 -11.07 -1.74 -16.72
C GLN A 375 -9.70 -2.31 -16.31
N PHE A 376 -9.44 -3.61 -16.51
CA PHE A 376 -8.12 -4.19 -16.27
C PHE A 376 -7.04 -3.57 -17.16
N TYR A 377 -7.35 -3.33 -18.44
CA TYR A 377 -6.47 -2.68 -19.39
C TYR A 377 -6.16 -1.24 -18.98
N ASN A 378 -7.16 -0.46 -18.55
CA ASN A 378 -6.99 0.90 -18.01
C ASN A 378 -6.04 0.94 -16.80
N VAL A 379 -6.21 0.02 -15.84
CA VAL A 379 -5.32 -0.08 -14.66
C VAL A 379 -3.89 -0.49 -15.04
N PHE A 380 -3.73 -1.45 -15.96
CA PHE A 380 -2.41 -1.87 -16.44
C PHE A 380 -1.67 -0.75 -17.20
N LEU A 381 -2.35 -0.05 -18.11
CA LEU A 381 -1.78 1.08 -18.85
C LEU A 381 -1.42 2.25 -17.92
N PHE A 382 -2.21 2.53 -16.89
CA PHE A 382 -1.87 3.50 -15.85
C PHE A 382 -0.53 3.17 -15.18
N PHE A 383 -0.35 1.94 -14.67
CA PHE A 383 0.92 1.53 -14.07
C PHE A 383 2.07 1.59 -15.07
N TRP A 384 1.85 1.20 -16.32
CA TRP A 384 2.91 1.24 -17.33
C TRP A 384 3.34 2.67 -17.68
N CYS A 385 2.38 3.58 -17.90
CA CYS A 385 2.64 4.99 -18.19
C CYS A 385 3.31 5.71 -17.01
N ALA A 386 2.86 5.49 -15.78
CA ALA A 386 3.47 6.09 -14.59
C ALA A 386 4.93 5.63 -14.38
N ASN A 387 5.21 4.35 -14.59
CA ASN A 387 6.58 3.82 -14.56
C ASN A 387 7.42 4.33 -15.75
N PHE A 388 6.85 4.53 -16.93
CA PHE A 388 7.54 5.11 -18.10
C PHE A 388 7.95 6.57 -17.85
N VAL A 389 7.05 7.40 -17.33
CA VAL A 389 7.35 8.80 -16.96
C VAL A 389 8.45 8.86 -15.88
N THR A 390 8.42 7.92 -14.92
CA THR A 390 9.47 7.79 -13.90
C THR A 390 10.82 7.41 -14.53
N ALA A 391 10.84 6.39 -15.41
CA ALA A 391 12.04 5.95 -16.14
C ALA A 391 12.64 7.08 -17.00
N LEU A 392 11.80 7.86 -17.67
CA LEU A 392 12.21 9.03 -18.46
C LEU A 392 12.94 10.07 -17.60
N GLY A 393 12.46 10.31 -16.38
CA GLY A 393 13.17 11.16 -15.42
C GLY A 393 14.52 10.60 -14.98
N GLN A 394 14.58 9.29 -14.68
CA GLN A 394 15.82 8.65 -14.24
C GLN A 394 16.91 8.65 -15.32
N VAL A 395 16.57 8.33 -16.58
CA VAL A 395 17.51 8.39 -17.72
C VAL A 395 17.91 9.84 -18.05
N THR A 396 16.96 10.78 -18.00
CA THR A 396 17.25 12.19 -18.31
C THR A 396 18.21 12.81 -17.29
N LEU A 397 17.92 12.66 -15.99
CA LEU A 397 18.75 13.21 -14.92
C LEU A 397 20.15 12.58 -14.91
N SER A 398 20.23 11.24 -14.98
CA SER A 398 21.53 10.56 -15.00
C SER A 398 22.37 10.91 -16.24
N GLY A 399 21.77 11.05 -17.42
CA GLY A 399 22.50 11.47 -18.62
C GLY A 399 22.96 12.94 -18.59
N ALA A 400 22.43 13.77 -17.70
CA ALA A 400 22.92 15.13 -17.45
C ALA A 400 24.01 15.16 -16.37
N PHE A 401 23.84 14.42 -15.26
CA PHE A 401 24.85 14.33 -14.20
C PHE A 401 26.10 13.54 -14.64
N ALA A 402 25.96 12.55 -15.52
CA ALA A 402 27.11 11.88 -16.15
C ALA A 402 27.90 12.85 -17.07
N SER A 403 27.23 13.74 -17.81
CA SER A 403 27.92 14.81 -18.56
C SER A 403 28.62 15.83 -17.65
N TYR A 404 28.21 16.00 -16.39
CA TYR A 404 28.99 16.74 -15.40
C TYR A 404 30.19 15.93 -14.87
N TYR A 405 30.00 14.64 -14.54
CA TYR A 405 31.05 13.82 -13.94
C TYR A 405 32.28 13.75 -14.84
N TRP A 406 32.08 13.27 -16.08
CA TRP A 406 33.13 13.01 -17.07
C TRP A 406 33.64 14.25 -17.83
N ALA A 407 33.27 15.46 -17.40
CA ALA A 407 33.85 16.71 -17.87
C ALA A 407 35.15 16.99 -17.11
N PHE A 408 36.31 17.12 -17.78
CA PHE A 408 37.55 17.49 -17.10
C PHE A 408 37.52 18.96 -16.68
N LYS A 409 37.21 19.85 -17.62
CA LYS A 409 37.03 21.28 -17.36
C LYS A 409 35.56 21.59 -17.08
N LYS A 410 35.25 21.80 -15.80
CA LYS A 410 33.92 22.22 -15.33
C LYS A 410 33.91 23.75 -15.24
N PRO A 411 33.09 24.51 -16.01
CA PRO A 411 31.96 24.08 -16.83
C PRO A 411 32.23 23.93 -18.35
N GLU A 412 33.41 24.26 -18.86
CA GLU A 412 33.71 24.33 -20.32
C GLU A 412 33.31 23.08 -21.12
N ASP A 413 33.57 21.88 -20.60
CA ASP A 413 33.25 20.60 -21.26
C ASP A 413 31.77 20.17 -21.10
N ILE A 414 30.96 20.91 -20.33
CA ILE A 414 29.56 20.55 -20.04
C ILE A 414 28.63 21.11 -21.13
N PRO A 415 27.74 20.29 -21.74
CA PRO A 415 26.76 20.77 -22.70
C PRO A 415 25.86 21.86 -22.11
N ALA A 416 25.70 23.00 -22.80
CA ALA A 416 25.00 24.19 -22.28
C ALA A 416 23.55 23.95 -21.81
N TYR A 417 22.85 22.98 -22.40
CA TYR A 417 21.49 22.58 -22.02
C TYR A 417 21.46 21.07 -21.70
N PRO A 418 22.10 20.62 -20.60
CA PRO A 418 22.43 19.21 -20.40
C PRO A 418 21.18 18.36 -20.16
N ILE A 419 20.17 18.91 -19.45
CA ILE A 419 18.87 18.27 -19.23
C ILE A 419 18.10 18.09 -20.54
N PHE A 420 17.97 19.14 -21.36
CA PHE A 420 17.25 19.05 -22.64
C PHE A 420 17.96 18.15 -23.66
N ALA A 421 19.31 18.20 -23.72
CA ALA A 421 20.10 17.29 -24.53
C ALA A 421 19.93 15.82 -24.08
N SER A 422 19.91 15.57 -22.77
CA SER A 422 19.69 14.24 -22.21
C SER A 422 18.27 13.72 -22.48
N LEU A 423 17.25 14.56 -22.27
CA LEU A 423 15.84 14.26 -22.56
C LEU A 423 15.63 13.94 -24.05
N GLY A 424 16.23 14.74 -24.93
CA GLY A 424 16.21 14.51 -26.38
C GLY A 424 16.84 13.18 -26.78
N ARG A 425 17.98 12.80 -26.18
CA ARG A 425 18.59 11.47 -26.38
C ARG A 425 17.68 10.35 -25.87
N ALA A 426 17.10 10.50 -24.68
CA ALA A 426 16.23 9.50 -24.07
C ALA A 426 14.99 9.21 -24.94
N LEU A 427 14.27 10.27 -25.35
CA LEU A 427 13.07 10.15 -26.19
C LEU A 427 13.39 9.65 -27.61
N ARG A 428 14.44 10.17 -28.25
CA ARG A 428 14.78 9.84 -29.64
C ARG A 428 15.33 8.43 -29.82
N TYR A 429 16.16 7.95 -28.89
CA TYR A 429 16.90 6.70 -29.06
C TYR A 429 16.47 5.58 -28.09
N HIS A 430 15.98 5.91 -26.90
CA HIS A 430 15.86 4.92 -25.81
C HIS A 430 14.43 4.63 -25.33
N THR A 431 13.41 5.28 -25.92
CA THR A 431 11.98 5.05 -25.60
C THR A 431 11.61 3.56 -25.51
N GLY A 432 12.16 2.69 -26.37
CA GLY A 432 11.96 1.24 -26.28
C GLY A 432 12.52 0.61 -25.00
N SER A 433 13.74 1.00 -24.59
CA SER A 433 14.38 0.53 -23.36
C SER A 433 13.69 1.04 -22.10
N LEU A 434 13.21 2.28 -22.12
CA LEU A 434 12.39 2.86 -21.06
C LEU A 434 11.05 2.10 -20.95
N ALA A 435 10.39 1.84 -22.08
CA ALA A 435 9.13 1.11 -22.15
C ALA A 435 9.26 -0.35 -21.68
N PHE A 436 10.37 -1.02 -22.01
CA PHE A 436 10.64 -2.40 -21.56
C PHE A 436 10.91 -2.46 -20.05
N GLY A 437 11.74 -1.57 -19.52
CA GLY A 437 12.01 -1.49 -18.08
C GLY A 437 10.76 -1.14 -17.27
N SER A 438 9.91 -0.24 -17.77
CA SER A 438 8.63 0.11 -17.14
C SER A 438 7.57 -0.99 -17.27
N LEU A 439 7.58 -1.79 -18.35
CA LEU A 439 6.69 -2.94 -18.55
C LEU A 439 6.96 -4.06 -17.54
N ILE A 440 8.24 -4.40 -17.33
CA ILE A 440 8.64 -5.41 -16.33
C ILE A 440 8.14 -5.02 -14.93
N LEU A 441 8.20 -3.72 -14.62
CA LEU A 441 7.77 -3.20 -13.32
C LEU A 441 6.24 -3.10 -13.20
N SER A 442 5.52 -2.67 -14.24
CA SER A 442 4.05 -2.57 -14.20
C SER A 442 3.38 -3.95 -14.07
N LEU A 443 3.89 -4.98 -14.74
CA LEU A 443 3.40 -6.36 -14.60
C LEU A 443 3.50 -6.85 -13.14
N VAL A 444 4.65 -6.66 -12.49
CA VAL A 444 4.86 -7.06 -11.09
C VAL A 444 3.98 -6.25 -10.13
N GLN A 445 3.75 -4.96 -10.40
CA GLN A 445 2.85 -4.14 -9.60
C GLN A 445 1.37 -4.56 -9.76
N VAL A 446 0.91 -4.88 -10.97
CA VAL A 446 -0.46 -5.38 -11.20
C VAL A 446 -0.68 -6.72 -10.50
N ILE A 447 0.29 -7.66 -10.56
CA ILE A 447 0.20 -8.92 -9.81
C ILE A 447 0.13 -8.67 -8.29
N ARG A 448 0.94 -7.75 -7.77
CA ARG A 448 0.91 -7.38 -6.34
C ARG A 448 -0.45 -6.79 -5.92
N VAL A 449 -1.04 -5.91 -6.73
CA VAL A 449 -2.39 -5.35 -6.47
C VAL A 449 -3.46 -6.45 -6.53
N PHE A 450 -3.35 -7.38 -7.47
CA PHE A 450 -4.27 -8.52 -7.58
C PHE A 450 -4.18 -9.49 -6.39
N LEU A 451 -2.97 -9.78 -5.90
CA LEU A 451 -2.77 -10.58 -4.67
C LEU A 451 -3.37 -9.90 -3.42
N GLU A 452 -3.32 -8.57 -3.34
CA GLU A 452 -3.97 -7.81 -2.27
C GLU A 452 -5.50 -7.86 -2.36
N TYR A 453 -6.05 -7.74 -3.57
CA TYR A 453 -7.49 -7.90 -3.83
C TYR A 453 -8.00 -9.31 -3.51
N LEU A 454 -7.27 -10.36 -3.91
CA LEU A 454 -7.63 -11.75 -3.62
C LEU A 454 -7.66 -12.02 -2.12
N ASP A 455 -6.60 -11.65 -1.40
CA ASP A 455 -6.55 -11.80 0.06
C ASP A 455 -7.70 -11.03 0.75
N HIS A 456 -8.04 -9.83 0.28
CA HIS A 456 -9.21 -9.11 0.79
C HIS A 456 -10.53 -9.86 0.53
N LYS A 457 -10.75 -10.37 -0.68
CA LYS A 457 -11.98 -11.05 -1.07
C LYS A 457 -12.15 -12.41 -0.37
N LEU A 458 -11.06 -13.10 -0.10
CA LEU A 458 -11.05 -14.43 0.52
C LEU A 458 -11.17 -14.40 2.05
N LYS A 459 -11.21 -13.22 2.72
CA LYS A 459 -11.27 -13.12 4.20
C LYS A 459 -12.40 -13.94 4.84
N GLY A 460 -13.53 -14.14 4.16
CA GLY A 460 -14.67 -14.92 4.66
C GLY A 460 -14.58 -16.45 4.47
N ALA A 461 -13.60 -16.96 3.72
CA ALA A 461 -13.47 -18.39 3.41
C ALA A 461 -11.98 -18.81 3.46
N GLN A 462 -11.52 -19.31 4.61
CA GLN A 462 -10.08 -19.42 4.91
C GLN A 462 -9.65 -20.81 5.38
N ASN A 463 -9.20 -21.63 4.44
CA ASN A 463 -8.32 -22.77 4.73
C ASN A 463 -6.92 -22.26 5.13
N LYS A 464 -6.37 -22.75 6.25
CA LYS A 464 -5.08 -22.29 6.82
C LYS A 464 -3.93 -22.26 5.79
N PHE A 465 -3.87 -23.27 4.91
CA PHE A 465 -2.87 -23.37 3.84
C PHE A 465 -2.96 -22.24 2.80
N ALA A 466 -4.18 -21.85 2.38
CA ALA A 466 -4.38 -20.79 1.39
C ALA A 466 -3.89 -19.43 1.93
N LYS A 467 -4.14 -19.16 3.22
CA LYS A 467 -3.64 -17.96 3.91
C LYS A 467 -2.11 -17.89 3.94
N PHE A 468 -1.46 -19.02 4.23
CA PHE A 468 0.00 -19.12 4.23
C PHE A 468 0.57 -18.89 2.82
N LEU A 469 0.00 -19.53 1.79
CA LEU A 469 0.45 -19.39 0.41
C LEU A 469 0.29 -17.94 -0.10
N LEU A 470 -0.85 -17.29 0.15
CA LEU A 470 -1.07 -15.88 -0.21
C LEU A 470 -0.09 -14.94 0.50
N SER A 471 0.18 -15.16 1.79
CA SER A 471 1.17 -14.38 2.56
C SER A 471 2.58 -14.53 1.98
N CYS A 472 2.99 -15.76 1.66
CA CYS A 472 4.26 -16.06 1.01
C CYS A 472 4.37 -15.36 -0.36
N MET A 473 3.34 -15.47 -1.21
CA MET A 473 3.31 -14.80 -2.51
C MET A 473 3.37 -13.27 -2.39
N LYS A 474 2.63 -12.66 -1.46
CA LYS A 474 2.70 -11.21 -1.19
C LYS A 474 4.13 -10.78 -0.83
N CYS A 475 4.81 -11.54 0.03
CA CYS A 475 6.21 -11.28 0.39
C CYS A 475 7.15 -11.39 -0.82
N CYS A 476 7.08 -12.49 -1.57
CA CYS A 476 7.91 -12.72 -2.75
C CYS A 476 7.71 -11.63 -3.83
N PHE A 477 6.47 -11.23 -4.13
CA PHE A 477 6.21 -10.16 -5.10
C PHE A 477 6.59 -8.77 -4.60
N TRP A 478 6.52 -8.50 -3.29
CA TRP A 478 7.07 -7.26 -2.70
C TRP A 478 8.59 -7.20 -2.84
N CYS A 479 9.31 -8.29 -2.52
CA CYS A 479 10.76 -8.38 -2.72
C CYS A 479 11.13 -8.22 -4.20
N LEU A 480 10.40 -8.87 -5.11
CA LEU A 480 10.60 -8.77 -6.56
C LEU A 480 10.41 -7.33 -7.07
N GLU A 481 9.38 -6.61 -6.60
CA GLU A 481 9.17 -5.19 -6.93
C GLU A 481 10.36 -4.32 -6.51
N LYS A 482 10.93 -4.57 -5.32
CA LYS A 482 12.10 -3.84 -4.81
C LYS A 482 13.35 -4.14 -5.65
N CYS A 483 13.61 -5.41 -5.96
CA CYS A 483 14.75 -5.82 -6.79
C CYS A 483 14.67 -5.27 -8.21
N ILE A 484 13.49 -5.28 -8.83
CA ILE A 484 13.27 -4.69 -10.16
C ILE A 484 13.44 -3.16 -10.11
N LYS A 485 12.89 -2.47 -9.10
CA LYS A 485 13.10 -1.01 -8.94
C LYS A 485 14.58 -0.64 -8.79
N PHE A 486 15.35 -1.43 -8.04
CA PHE A 486 16.79 -1.25 -7.90
C PHE A 486 17.54 -1.49 -9.23
N LEU A 487 17.25 -2.60 -9.93
CA LEU A 487 17.91 -2.90 -11.20
C LEU A 487 17.56 -1.86 -12.27
N ASN A 488 16.28 -1.49 -12.40
CA ASN A 488 15.82 -0.46 -13.34
C ASN A 488 16.56 0.87 -13.14
N ARG A 489 16.60 1.38 -11.89
CA ARG A 489 17.28 2.64 -11.53
C ARG A 489 18.74 2.67 -12.02
N ASN A 490 19.48 1.58 -11.81
CA ASN A 490 20.89 1.48 -12.20
C ASN A 490 21.08 1.19 -13.71
N ALA A 491 20.21 0.36 -14.32
CA ALA A 491 20.20 0.13 -15.77
C ALA A 491 19.96 1.42 -16.55
N TYR A 492 19.06 2.29 -16.07
CA TYR A 492 18.78 3.60 -16.66
C TYR A 492 20.00 4.54 -16.65
N ILE A 493 20.85 4.49 -15.63
CA ILE A 493 22.12 5.24 -15.62
C ILE A 493 23.06 4.72 -16.72
N MET A 494 23.19 3.40 -16.86
CA MET A 494 24.03 2.80 -17.92
C MET A 494 23.49 3.06 -19.34
N ILE A 495 22.16 3.07 -19.54
CA ILE A 495 21.53 3.52 -20.80
C ILE A 495 21.89 4.99 -21.06
N ALA A 496 21.82 5.85 -20.04
CA ALA A 496 22.11 7.26 -20.20
C ALA A 496 23.57 7.52 -20.58
N ILE A 497 24.53 6.78 -20.01
CA ILE A 497 25.95 6.85 -20.36
C ILE A 497 26.22 6.24 -21.75
N TYR A 498 25.90 4.97 -21.96
CA TYR A 498 26.37 4.21 -23.14
C TYR A 498 25.41 4.17 -24.32
N GLY A 499 24.11 4.35 -24.10
CA GLY A 499 23.10 4.18 -25.13
C GLY A 499 22.90 2.73 -25.60
N LYS A 500 23.25 1.74 -24.78
CA LYS A 500 22.93 0.33 -25.02
C LYS A 500 21.44 0.05 -24.72
N SER A 501 20.92 -1.07 -25.22
CA SER A 501 19.60 -1.60 -24.84
C SER A 501 19.50 -1.97 -23.35
N PHE A 502 18.28 -2.23 -22.88
CA PHE A 502 17.99 -2.40 -21.46
C PHE A 502 18.74 -3.59 -20.83
N CYS A 503 18.66 -4.79 -21.40
CA CYS A 503 19.27 -5.97 -20.77
C CYS A 503 20.81 -5.91 -20.69
N PRO A 504 21.56 -5.51 -21.73
CA PRO A 504 23.00 -5.26 -21.61
C PRO A 504 23.34 -4.17 -20.59
N SER A 505 22.55 -3.10 -20.52
CA SER A 505 22.76 -2.02 -19.53
C SER A 505 22.51 -2.47 -18.10
N ALA A 506 21.48 -3.31 -17.88
CA ALA A 506 21.14 -3.89 -16.59
C ALA A 506 22.21 -4.91 -16.13
N ARG A 507 22.70 -5.77 -17.04
CA ARG A 507 23.83 -6.67 -16.82
C ARG A 507 25.08 -5.90 -16.40
N ASP A 508 25.49 -4.92 -17.21
CA ASP A 508 26.70 -4.11 -16.95
C ASP A 508 26.60 -3.38 -15.60
N ALA A 509 25.44 -2.77 -15.29
CA ALA A 509 25.19 -2.13 -14.00
C ALA A 509 25.27 -3.10 -12.82
N PHE A 510 24.64 -4.28 -12.94
CA PHE A 510 24.59 -5.28 -11.88
C PHE A 510 25.97 -5.81 -11.52
N PHE A 511 26.81 -6.17 -12.51
CA PHE A 511 28.16 -6.66 -12.25
C PHE A 511 29.10 -5.58 -11.70
N LEU A 512 29.01 -4.34 -12.19
CA LEU A 512 29.80 -3.21 -11.66
C LEU A 512 29.50 -2.95 -10.18
N LEU A 513 28.22 -3.03 -9.79
CA LEU A 513 27.79 -2.86 -8.40
C LEU A 513 28.15 -4.09 -7.53
N MET A 514 28.01 -5.32 -8.05
CA MET A 514 28.36 -6.54 -7.32
C MET A 514 29.85 -6.62 -6.99
N ARG A 515 30.74 -6.17 -7.88
CA ARG A 515 32.18 -6.03 -7.60
C ARG A 515 32.51 -5.06 -6.46
N ASN A 516 31.65 -4.08 -6.23
CA ASN A 516 31.84 -3.01 -5.26
C ASN A 516 30.88 -3.14 -4.05
N ILE A 517 30.20 -4.29 -3.90
CA ILE A 517 28.95 -4.42 -3.12
C ILE A 517 29.02 -3.88 -1.68
N VAL A 518 30.13 -4.09 -0.97
CA VAL A 518 30.32 -3.62 0.41
C VAL A 518 30.24 -2.08 0.49
N ARG A 519 30.81 -1.38 -0.50
CA ARG A 519 30.78 0.09 -0.62
C ARG A 519 29.40 0.57 -1.09
N VAL A 520 28.80 -0.12 -2.06
CA VAL A 520 27.45 0.16 -2.58
C VAL A 520 26.39 0.11 -1.48
N ALA A 521 26.31 -1.01 -0.78
CA ALA A 521 25.18 -1.35 0.09
C ALA A 521 25.06 -0.40 1.30
N VAL A 522 26.18 0.10 1.81
CA VAL A 522 26.19 0.93 3.03
C VAL A 522 26.12 2.43 2.73
N LEU A 523 26.59 2.90 1.58
CA LEU A 523 26.57 4.34 1.24
C LEU A 523 25.22 4.82 0.69
N ASP A 524 24.52 3.98 -0.06
CA ASP A 524 23.17 4.22 -0.59
C ASP A 524 22.16 4.51 0.54
N LYS A 525 22.08 3.61 1.53
CA LYS A 525 21.07 3.67 2.60
C LYS A 525 21.23 4.86 3.56
N VAL A 526 22.47 5.26 3.85
CA VAL A 526 22.73 6.45 4.69
C VAL A 526 22.30 7.73 3.97
N THR A 527 22.54 7.81 2.66
CA THR A 527 22.10 8.96 1.85
C THR A 527 20.57 9.01 1.78
N ASP A 528 19.90 7.91 1.44
CA ASP A 528 18.44 7.83 1.40
C ASP A 528 17.79 8.22 2.76
N PHE A 529 18.40 7.81 3.89
CA PHE A 529 17.96 8.20 5.24
C PHE A 529 18.11 9.71 5.49
N LEU A 530 19.25 10.32 5.16
CA LEU A 530 19.45 11.77 5.34
C LEU A 530 18.51 12.60 4.44
N LEU A 531 18.25 12.16 3.21
CA LEU A 531 17.28 12.81 2.32
C LEU A 531 15.82 12.56 2.78
N PHE A 532 15.54 11.45 3.47
CA PHE A 532 14.24 11.20 4.12
C PHE A 532 14.02 12.12 5.34
N LEU A 533 15.04 12.30 6.18
CA LEU A 533 15.04 13.25 7.29
C LEU A 533 14.69 14.68 6.81
N GLY A 534 15.23 15.06 5.64
CA GLY A 534 14.89 16.31 4.96
C GLY A 534 13.43 16.44 4.53
N LYS A 535 12.83 15.37 3.99
CA LYS A 535 11.40 15.34 3.62
C LYS A 535 10.52 15.55 4.85
N LEU A 536 10.82 14.87 5.96
CA LEU A 536 10.05 14.99 7.21
C LEU A 536 10.08 16.43 7.76
N LEU A 537 11.21 17.12 7.73
CA LEU A 537 11.29 18.50 8.24
C LEU A 537 10.53 19.50 7.37
N ILE A 538 10.54 19.38 6.04
CA ILE A 538 9.69 20.21 5.16
C ILE A 538 8.22 20.00 5.49
N VAL A 539 7.78 18.74 5.58
CA VAL A 539 6.39 18.38 5.90
C VAL A 539 5.98 18.87 7.29
N GLY A 540 6.86 18.74 8.29
CA GLY A 540 6.63 19.25 9.65
C GLY A 540 6.53 20.78 9.71
N ILE A 541 7.35 21.50 8.93
CA ILE A 541 7.27 22.96 8.81
C ILE A 541 5.95 23.39 8.14
N VAL A 542 5.57 22.76 7.03
CA VAL A 542 4.33 23.07 6.29
C VAL A 542 3.09 22.72 7.13
N GLY A 543 3.02 21.51 7.69
CA GLY A 543 1.90 21.06 8.53
C GLY A 543 1.73 21.91 9.78
N ARG A 544 2.83 22.26 10.48
CA ARG A 544 2.76 23.20 11.62
C ARG A 544 2.31 24.58 11.19
N LYS A 545 2.78 25.10 10.05
CA LYS A 545 2.32 26.41 9.55
C LYS A 545 0.85 26.39 9.16
N ALA A 546 0.33 25.32 8.57
CA ALA A 546 -1.10 25.15 8.31
C ALA A 546 -1.93 25.11 9.61
N PHE A 547 -1.47 24.39 10.63
CA PHE A 547 -2.14 24.35 11.94
C PHE A 547 -2.11 25.71 12.66
N TYR A 548 -1.03 26.49 12.53
CA TYR A 548 -0.98 27.86 13.07
C TYR A 548 -1.82 28.84 12.23
N LEU A 549 -1.95 28.62 10.92
CA LEU A 549 -2.83 29.42 10.06
C LEU A 549 -4.30 29.31 10.49
N LYS A 550 -4.74 28.16 11.02
CA LYS A 550 -6.05 28.00 11.68
C LYS A 550 -6.29 29.03 12.79
N LYS A 551 -5.28 29.32 13.63
CA LYS A 551 -5.38 30.35 14.69
C LYS A 551 -5.41 31.78 14.14
N ILE A 552 -4.75 32.04 13.01
CA ILE A 552 -4.71 33.36 12.36
C ILE A 552 -6.02 33.63 11.60
N ILE A 553 -6.55 32.64 10.88
CA ILE A 553 -7.84 32.76 10.17
C ILE A 553 -9.01 32.88 11.17
N LYS A 554 -8.91 32.26 12.36
CA LYS A 554 -9.86 32.53 13.46
C LYS A 554 -9.79 33.93 14.07
N ALA A 555 -8.85 34.79 13.66
CA ALA A 555 -8.87 36.21 13.95
C ALA A 555 -9.42 37.07 12.78
N VAL A 556 -9.94 36.42 11.73
CA VAL A 556 -10.54 37.02 10.53
C VAL A 556 -11.88 36.31 10.27
N GLU A 557 -12.80 36.42 11.23
CA GLU A 557 -13.97 35.54 11.43
C GLU A 557 -15.15 35.82 10.47
N GLU A 558 -14.89 36.18 9.21
CA GLU A 558 -15.89 36.34 8.13
C GLU A 558 -15.57 35.55 6.84
N ALA A 559 -14.38 34.93 6.71
CA ALA A 559 -13.88 34.40 5.43
C ALA A 559 -13.64 32.88 5.36
N ALA A 560 -13.99 32.12 6.39
CA ALA A 560 -13.69 30.68 6.50
C ALA A 560 -14.96 29.82 6.56
N PRO A 561 -15.20 28.88 5.61
CA PRO A 561 -16.35 27.98 5.66
C PRO A 561 -16.20 26.91 6.75
N SER A 562 -17.35 26.45 7.28
CA SER A 562 -17.45 25.41 8.30
C SER A 562 -17.30 24.01 7.69
N LEU A 563 -16.07 23.48 7.67
CA LEU A 563 -15.76 22.13 7.20
C LEU A 563 -16.21 21.05 8.21
N ASN A 564 -16.76 19.94 7.71
CA ASN A 564 -17.18 18.78 8.49
C ASN A 564 -15.98 18.05 9.11
N TYR A 565 -14.97 17.74 8.30
CA TYR A 565 -13.80 16.96 8.63
C TYR A 565 -12.52 17.73 8.31
N TYR A 566 -12.28 18.82 9.04
CA TYR A 566 -11.13 19.73 8.86
C TYR A 566 -9.76 19.03 8.79
N TRP A 567 -9.62 17.81 9.34
CA TRP A 567 -8.40 17.03 9.30
C TRP A 567 -8.09 16.46 7.90
N VAL A 568 -9.09 16.26 7.04
CA VAL A 568 -8.91 15.66 5.70
C VAL A 568 -8.18 16.61 4.73
N PRO A 569 -8.58 17.89 4.58
CA PRO A 569 -7.78 18.87 3.83
C PRO A 569 -6.35 19.05 4.36
N ILE A 570 -6.17 18.99 5.69
CA ILE A 570 -4.83 19.09 6.32
C ILE A 570 -3.99 17.85 5.99
N LEU A 571 -4.56 16.64 6.07
CA LEU A 571 -3.87 15.40 5.69
C LEU A 571 -3.46 15.43 4.21
N THR A 572 -4.32 15.92 3.32
CA THR A 572 -4.01 16.04 1.89
C THR A 572 -2.94 17.10 1.61
N LEU A 573 -2.91 18.20 2.35
CA LEU A 573 -1.79 19.16 2.31
C LEU A 573 -0.48 18.53 2.82
N VAL A 574 -0.52 17.76 3.90
CA VAL A 574 0.64 17.03 4.46
C VAL A 574 1.18 16.02 3.45
N VAL A 575 0.32 15.13 2.92
CA VAL A 575 0.68 14.12 1.92
C VAL A 575 1.18 14.78 0.63
N GLY A 576 0.50 15.81 0.13
CA GLY A 576 0.93 16.54 -1.07
C GLY A 576 2.26 17.25 -0.87
N SER A 577 2.52 17.84 0.31
CA SER A 577 3.82 18.43 0.64
C SER A 577 4.94 17.39 0.70
N TYR A 578 4.65 16.17 1.19
CA TYR A 578 5.59 15.05 1.16
C TYR A 578 5.88 14.59 -0.27
N LEU A 579 4.87 14.49 -1.14
CA LEU A 579 5.05 14.12 -2.55
C LEU A 579 5.87 15.16 -3.31
N ILE A 580 5.60 16.45 -3.08
CA ILE A 580 6.39 17.57 -3.64
C ILE A 580 7.85 17.47 -3.18
N ALA A 581 8.09 17.40 -1.87
CA ALA A 581 9.43 17.25 -1.32
C ALA A 581 10.14 16.00 -1.87
N HIS A 582 9.43 14.87 -1.97
CA HIS A 582 9.96 13.63 -2.55
C HIS A 582 10.44 13.81 -4.00
N GLY A 583 9.66 14.50 -4.85
CA GLY A 583 10.08 14.80 -6.22
C GLY A 583 11.33 15.67 -6.27
N PHE A 584 11.40 16.73 -5.47
CA PHE A 584 12.59 17.59 -5.37
C PHE A 584 13.83 16.82 -4.88
N PHE A 585 13.70 16.06 -3.80
CA PHE A 585 14.78 15.21 -3.28
C PHE A 585 15.18 14.08 -4.24
N SER A 586 14.29 13.62 -5.13
CA SER A 586 14.63 12.58 -6.12
C SER A 586 15.70 13.03 -7.12
N VAL A 587 15.85 14.34 -7.36
CA VAL A 587 16.94 14.91 -8.18
C VAL A 587 18.29 14.69 -7.51
N TYR A 588 18.38 14.93 -6.20
CA TYR A 588 19.59 14.68 -5.41
C TYR A 588 19.90 13.19 -5.32
N ALA A 589 18.90 12.35 -5.10
CA ALA A 589 19.06 10.90 -5.08
C ALA A 589 19.63 10.38 -6.42
N MET A 590 18.99 10.73 -7.55
CA MET A 590 19.49 10.36 -8.88
C MET A 590 20.87 10.95 -9.21
N CYS A 591 21.19 12.14 -8.68
CA CYS A 591 22.53 12.71 -8.79
C CYS A 591 23.55 11.84 -8.04
N VAL A 592 23.30 11.48 -6.78
CA VAL A 592 24.22 10.65 -5.99
C VAL A 592 24.42 9.29 -6.65
N ASP A 593 23.36 8.60 -7.10
CA ASP A 593 23.49 7.31 -7.81
C ASP A 593 24.39 7.43 -9.04
N THR A 594 24.19 8.50 -9.81
CA THR A 594 24.90 8.70 -11.08
C THR A 594 26.38 8.99 -10.83
N LEU A 595 26.69 9.90 -9.91
CA LEU A 595 28.08 10.19 -9.54
C LEU A 595 28.76 8.96 -8.93
N PHE A 596 28.04 8.17 -8.14
CA PHE A 596 28.54 6.96 -7.49
C PHE A 596 28.78 5.81 -8.49
N LEU A 597 27.87 5.56 -9.44
CA LEU A 597 28.07 4.56 -10.48
C LEU A 597 29.18 4.96 -11.45
N CYS A 598 29.28 6.26 -11.80
CA CYS A 598 30.42 6.77 -12.56
C CYS A 598 31.74 6.61 -11.78
N PHE A 599 31.73 6.84 -10.46
CA PHE A 599 32.89 6.59 -9.59
C PHE A 599 33.33 5.12 -9.55
N CYS A 600 32.40 4.17 -9.41
CA CYS A 600 32.74 2.75 -9.50
C CYS A 600 33.35 2.37 -10.85
N GLU A 601 32.96 3.04 -11.93
CA GLU A 601 33.53 2.83 -13.27
C GLU A 601 34.87 3.57 -13.47
N ASP A 602 35.04 4.76 -12.91
CA ASP A 602 36.31 5.52 -12.89
C ASP A 602 37.40 4.69 -12.19
N LEU A 603 37.05 3.99 -11.10
CA LEU A 603 37.94 3.04 -10.42
C LEU A 603 38.24 1.74 -11.19
N GLU A 604 37.42 1.32 -12.16
CA GLU A 604 37.77 0.18 -13.04
C GLU A 604 38.68 0.61 -14.19
N ARG A 605 38.52 1.84 -14.68
CA ARG A 605 39.18 2.36 -15.90
C ARG A 605 40.53 3.03 -15.65
N ASN A 606 40.63 3.79 -14.56
CA ASN A 606 41.74 4.70 -14.27
C ASN A 606 42.49 4.24 -13.03
N ASP A 607 43.79 4.54 -12.98
CA ASP A 607 44.68 4.18 -11.87
C ASP A 607 45.18 5.40 -11.08
N GLY A 608 44.97 6.61 -11.60
CA GLY A 608 45.42 7.87 -11.01
C GLY A 608 46.81 8.32 -11.47
N SER A 609 47.41 7.63 -12.43
CA SER A 609 48.62 8.10 -13.11
C SER A 609 48.38 9.38 -13.92
N SER A 610 49.46 10.03 -14.37
CA SER A 610 49.39 11.19 -15.27
C SER A 610 48.77 10.88 -16.65
N GLU A 611 48.80 9.62 -17.06
CA GLU A 611 48.17 9.15 -18.31
C GLU A 611 46.70 8.73 -18.11
N ARG A 612 46.32 8.34 -16.89
CA ARG A 612 44.97 7.88 -16.51
C ARG A 612 44.47 8.56 -15.23
N PRO A 613 44.33 9.90 -15.21
CA PRO A 613 43.81 10.62 -14.06
C PRO A 613 42.33 10.31 -13.84
N TYR A 614 41.92 10.23 -12.57
CA TYR A 614 40.50 10.14 -12.20
C TYR A 614 39.75 11.42 -12.56
N PHE A 615 38.44 11.30 -12.84
CA PHE A 615 37.55 12.43 -13.13
C PHE A 615 36.90 13.03 -11.88
N MET A 616 36.93 12.29 -10.76
CA MET A 616 36.44 12.73 -9.45
C MET A 616 37.32 13.81 -8.80
N SER A 617 36.77 14.53 -7.80
CA SER A 617 37.57 15.49 -7.03
C SER A 617 38.60 14.78 -6.11
N PRO A 618 39.75 15.41 -5.81
CA PRO A 618 40.72 14.86 -4.86
C PRO A 618 40.11 14.62 -3.47
N GLU A 619 39.21 15.50 -3.01
CA GLU A 619 38.49 15.34 -1.75
C GLU A 619 37.66 14.04 -1.71
N LEU A 620 36.95 13.72 -2.81
CA LEU A 620 36.15 12.50 -2.89
C LEU A 620 37.05 11.25 -3.03
N HIS A 621 38.10 11.34 -3.86
CA HIS A 621 39.08 10.26 -4.02
C HIS A 621 39.73 9.92 -2.69
N GLU A 622 40.19 10.89 -1.89
CA GLU A 622 40.85 10.65 -0.60
C GLU A 622 39.93 9.97 0.42
N ILE A 623 38.66 10.39 0.50
CA ILE A 623 37.68 9.82 1.44
C ILE A 623 37.31 8.38 1.06
N LEU A 624 37.11 8.10 -0.22
CA LEU A 624 36.72 6.77 -0.69
C LEU A 624 37.92 5.81 -0.77
N SER A 625 39.14 6.31 -1.06
CA SER A 625 40.37 5.50 -1.01
C SER A 625 40.84 5.23 0.44
N LYS A 626 40.56 6.11 1.41
CA LYS A 626 40.67 5.78 2.84
C LYS A 626 39.64 4.74 3.30
N THR A 627 38.41 4.82 2.79
CA THR A 627 37.36 3.81 3.06
C THR A 627 37.79 2.43 2.55
N LYS A 628 38.38 2.37 1.34
CA LYS A 628 38.97 1.15 0.77
C LYS A 628 39.96 0.47 1.74
N ARG A 629 40.94 1.20 2.27
CA ARG A 629 41.92 0.64 3.22
C ARG A 629 41.29 0.12 4.49
N VAL A 630 40.40 0.90 5.12
CA VAL A 630 39.73 0.49 6.38
C VAL A 630 38.83 -0.74 6.20
N GLU A 631 38.33 -1.01 5.00
CA GLU A 631 37.59 -2.23 4.67
C GLU A 631 38.52 -3.40 4.33
N GLU A 632 39.64 -3.15 3.65
CA GLU A 632 40.66 -4.17 3.34
C GLU A 632 41.42 -4.62 4.59
N ASP A 633 41.81 -3.71 5.48
CA ASP A 633 42.40 -3.99 6.79
C ASP A 633 41.42 -4.79 7.69
N GLY A 634 40.12 -4.52 7.60
CA GLY A 634 39.08 -5.23 8.36
C GLY A 634 38.91 -6.68 7.89
N ASN A 635 38.73 -6.87 6.58
CA ASN A 635 38.60 -8.21 6.00
C ASN A 635 39.90 -9.03 6.13
N ALA A 636 41.08 -8.39 6.14
CA ALA A 636 42.35 -9.07 6.38
C ALA A 636 42.44 -9.67 7.80
N VAL A 637 41.86 -9.02 8.81
CA VAL A 637 41.79 -9.59 10.18
C VAL A 637 40.87 -10.82 10.21
N GLU A 638 39.68 -10.74 9.59
CA GLU A 638 38.78 -11.90 9.50
C GLU A 638 39.42 -13.08 8.74
N GLN A 639 40.22 -12.82 7.70
CA GLN A 639 40.97 -13.86 7.00
C GLN A 639 42.14 -14.44 7.81
N VAL A 640 42.84 -13.63 8.62
CA VAL A 640 43.92 -14.11 9.49
C VAL A 640 43.40 -14.99 10.63
N ASP A 641 42.26 -14.64 11.24
CA ASP A 641 41.67 -15.47 12.28
C ASP A 641 41.03 -16.75 11.69
N SER A 642 40.49 -16.70 10.47
CA SER A 642 40.05 -17.91 9.73
C SER A 642 41.24 -18.83 9.39
N ALA A 643 42.38 -18.28 8.97
CA ALA A 643 43.55 -19.07 8.58
C ALA A 643 44.18 -19.82 9.76
N LYS A 644 44.29 -19.19 10.94
CA LYS A 644 44.75 -19.86 12.17
C LYS A 644 43.93 -21.09 12.51
N GLN A 645 42.63 -21.04 12.25
CA GLN A 645 41.69 -22.13 12.56
C GLN A 645 41.80 -23.31 11.57
N GLU A 646 42.45 -23.13 10.41
CA GLU A 646 42.83 -24.24 9.53
C GLU A 646 44.20 -24.84 9.86
N ASP A 647 45.17 -24.03 10.34
CA ASP A 647 46.51 -24.52 10.67
C ASP A 647 46.52 -25.37 11.95
N GLU A 648 45.67 -25.07 12.92
CA GLU A 648 45.53 -25.85 14.17
C GLU A 648 44.88 -27.23 13.94
N VAL A 649 44.13 -27.40 12.84
CA VAL A 649 43.44 -28.66 12.47
C VAL A 649 44.34 -29.60 11.62
N LYS A 650 45.43 -29.09 11.03
CA LYS A 650 46.30 -29.86 10.11
C LYS A 650 47.49 -30.55 10.78
N LEU A 651 47.54 -30.60 12.12
CA LEU A 651 48.67 -31.16 12.88
C LEU A 651 48.43 -32.53 13.53
N GLU A 652 47.21 -33.10 13.45
CA GLU A 652 46.87 -34.39 14.09
C GLU A 652 46.81 -35.62 13.15
N GLU A 653 46.96 -35.46 11.83
CA GLU A 653 46.73 -36.56 10.87
C GLU A 653 47.97 -36.97 10.05
N GLU A 654 49.03 -37.50 10.70
CA GLU A 654 50.01 -38.35 9.99
C GLU A 654 50.76 -39.37 10.89
N THR A 655 51.04 -40.55 10.33
CA THR A 655 51.90 -41.68 10.81
C THR A 655 51.37 -42.62 11.92
N PRO A 656 51.79 -43.91 11.96
CA PRO A 656 50.83 -45.02 12.17
C PRO A 656 51.13 -46.01 13.32
N LEU A 657 50.21 -46.98 13.48
CA LEU A 657 50.13 -48.00 14.53
C LEU A 657 50.94 -49.28 14.23
N ASN A 658 51.77 -49.76 15.18
CA ASN A 658 51.88 -51.22 15.47
C ASN A 658 52.58 -51.64 16.79
N HIS A 659 52.11 -52.77 17.33
CA HIS A 659 52.71 -53.75 18.27
C HIS A 659 53.37 -53.37 19.64
N GLN A 660 52.73 -53.93 20.70
CA GLN A 660 53.28 -54.80 21.77
C GLN A 660 54.33 -54.25 22.80
N GLN A 661 54.31 -54.61 24.10
CA GLN A 661 53.52 -55.63 24.83
C GLN A 661 53.40 -55.36 26.36
N ASP A 662 52.55 -56.17 27.02
CA ASP A 662 52.54 -56.58 28.45
C ASP A 662 52.14 -55.59 29.57
N GLY A 663 51.35 -56.08 30.55
CA GLY A 663 51.22 -55.52 31.90
C GLY A 663 49.80 -55.19 32.40
N GLU A 664 49.05 -56.16 32.92
CA GLU A 664 47.78 -55.95 33.64
C GLU A 664 47.94 -55.70 35.17
N ILE A 665 46.81 -55.34 35.80
CA ILE A 665 46.40 -55.55 37.22
C ILE A 665 46.37 -54.32 38.16
N GLN A 666 45.13 -53.96 38.54
CA GLN A 666 44.58 -53.42 39.81
C GLN A 666 45.47 -52.51 40.71
N LEU A 667 45.14 -51.23 41.01
CA LEU A 667 43.93 -50.58 41.57
C LEU A 667 43.99 -50.37 43.11
N LYS A 668 44.04 -49.07 43.50
CA LYS A 668 43.75 -48.46 44.83
C LYS A 668 44.61 -48.85 46.05
N GLU A 669 45.14 -47.81 46.71
CA GLU A 669 44.53 -47.33 47.98
C GLU A 669 44.79 -45.81 48.21
N GLN A 670 44.27 -45.25 49.31
CA GLN A 670 44.29 -43.83 49.68
C GLN A 670 45.02 -43.59 51.01
N ILE A 671 45.32 -42.33 51.36
CA ILE A 671 45.25 -41.69 52.71
C ILE A 671 45.72 -40.22 52.53
N VAL A 672 45.00 -39.13 52.88
CA VAL A 672 44.16 -38.71 54.03
C VAL A 672 44.93 -37.89 55.08
N LEU A 673 44.33 -36.76 55.51
CA LEU A 673 44.45 -35.97 56.76
C LEU A 673 43.83 -34.57 56.45
N LYS A 674 42.90 -33.94 57.19
CA LYS A 674 42.01 -34.26 58.35
C LYS A 674 40.80 -33.26 58.26
N GLN A 675 39.69 -33.23 59.05
CA GLN A 675 39.47 -33.58 60.46
C GLN A 675 37.95 -33.72 60.83
N ASP A 676 37.54 -34.90 61.33
CA ASP A 676 36.73 -35.25 62.53
C ASP A 676 35.59 -34.27 62.99
N ASN A 677 34.27 -34.60 62.98
CA ASN A 677 33.39 -35.39 63.92
C ASN A 677 32.85 -34.61 65.17
N GLU A 678 31.63 -34.80 65.74
CA GLU A 678 30.40 -35.59 65.39
C GLU A 678 29.06 -34.79 65.64
N GLU A 679 27.99 -35.04 66.45
CA GLU A 679 27.51 -36.08 67.40
C GLU A 679 25.98 -35.92 67.79
N GLU A 680 25.24 -37.02 68.06
CA GLU A 680 23.93 -37.24 68.78
C GLU A 680 22.51 -36.68 68.37
N GLU A 681 21.44 -37.13 69.09
CA GLU A 681 20.05 -37.38 68.59
C GLU A 681 18.85 -36.75 69.44
N PRO A 682 17.60 -37.29 69.68
CA PRO A 682 16.36 -36.48 69.52
C PRO A 682 15.34 -36.39 70.70
N LEU A 683 14.50 -35.33 70.78
CA LEU A 683 13.18 -35.39 71.45
C LEU A 683 12.15 -34.28 71.05
N LYS A 684 11.00 -34.20 71.75
CA LYS A 684 9.74 -33.53 71.36
C LYS A 684 9.45 -32.22 72.13
N SER A 685 8.61 -31.37 71.50
CA SER A 685 7.34 -30.82 72.01
C SER A 685 7.16 -29.29 72.28
N LYS A 686 6.08 -28.77 71.66
CA LYS A 686 5.04 -27.84 72.15
C LYS A 686 5.28 -26.31 72.33
N MET A 687 4.40 -25.57 71.62
CA MET A 687 3.61 -24.39 72.06
C MET A 687 4.34 -23.05 72.29
N ASP A 688 3.82 -21.87 71.88
CA ASP A 688 2.61 -21.54 71.08
C ASP A 688 2.72 -20.10 70.47
N SER A 689 1.72 -19.72 69.67
CA SER A 689 1.37 -18.40 69.06
C SER A 689 2.30 -17.83 67.96
N GLU A 690 1.79 -17.22 66.86
CA GLU A 690 0.41 -16.91 66.45
C GLU A 690 0.21 -17.00 64.89
N GLU A 691 -1.01 -16.74 64.41
CA GLU A 691 -1.58 -17.04 63.07
C GLU A 691 -1.22 -16.10 61.88
N PRO A 692 -1.70 -16.30 60.62
CA PRO A 692 -2.23 -17.50 59.93
C PRO A 692 -1.61 -17.71 58.51
N LYS A 693 -2.23 -18.56 57.66
CA LYS A 693 -1.91 -18.76 56.23
C LYS A 693 -3.13 -18.46 55.33
N GLU A 694 -3.06 -17.43 54.49
CA GLU A 694 -3.95 -17.24 53.33
C GLU A 694 -3.10 -16.75 52.14
N GLU A 695 -3.27 -17.39 50.97
CA GLU A 695 -2.86 -16.98 49.59
C GLU A 695 -2.84 -18.24 48.69
N LYS A 696 -2.06 -19.26 49.07
CA LYS A 696 -1.83 -20.50 48.27
C LYS A 696 -3.01 -21.48 48.17
N ASN A 697 -4.23 -21.03 48.49
CA ASN A 697 -5.46 -21.78 48.32
C ASN A 697 -6.49 -21.04 47.45
N GLU A 698 -6.17 -19.85 46.95
CA GLU A 698 -7.03 -19.08 46.03
C GLU A 698 -6.64 -19.31 44.56
N GLU A 699 -5.36 -19.25 44.19
CA GLU A 699 -4.93 -19.45 42.79
C GLU A 699 -5.46 -20.78 42.19
N GLN A 700 -5.40 -21.87 42.96
CA GLN A 700 -5.85 -23.18 42.50
C GLN A 700 -7.39 -23.33 42.46
N LYS A 701 -8.12 -22.57 43.29
CA LYS A 701 -9.59 -22.48 43.21
C LYS A 701 -10.04 -21.58 42.06
N LEU A 702 -9.29 -20.53 41.75
CA LEU A 702 -9.60 -19.62 40.65
C LEU A 702 -9.49 -20.32 39.29
N SER A 703 -8.48 -21.19 39.11
CA SER A 703 -8.37 -22.04 37.92
C SER A 703 -9.50 -23.07 37.79
N GLU A 704 -9.96 -23.66 38.91
CA GLU A 704 -11.09 -24.61 38.91
C GLU A 704 -12.43 -23.90 38.65
N ALA A 705 -12.58 -22.64 39.08
CA ALA A 705 -13.74 -21.79 38.77
C ALA A 705 -13.78 -21.36 37.30
N GLU A 706 -12.65 -20.91 36.72
CA GLU A 706 -12.56 -20.56 35.29
C GLU A 706 -12.82 -21.74 34.35
N GLU A 707 -12.61 -22.97 34.80
CA GLU A 707 -12.92 -24.20 34.05
C GLU A 707 -14.32 -24.76 34.34
N ALA A 708 -15.05 -24.17 35.30
CA ALA A 708 -16.47 -24.40 35.55
C ALA A 708 -17.32 -23.40 34.75
N GLU A 709 -17.05 -22.09 34.83
CA GLU A 709 -17.76 -21.05 34.06
C GLU A 709 -17.73 -21.34 32.54
N LYS A 710 -16.59 -21.82 32.00
CA LYS A 710 -16.51 -22.19 30.57
C LYS A 710 -17.38 -23.40 30.20
N LYS A 711 -17.68 -24.30 31.14
CA LYS A 711 -18.56 -25.45 30.92
C LYS A 711 -20.03 -25.08 31.07
N GLU A 712 -20.35 -24.08 31.89
CA GLU A 712 -21.67 -23.45 31.91
C GLU A 712 -21.92 -22.61 30.65
N GLU A 713 -20.93 -21.82 30.18
CA GLU A 713 -21.03 -21.09 28.89
C GLU A 713 -21.18 -22.03 27.69
N GLU A 714 -20.48 -23.17 27.63
CA GLU A 714 -20.71 -24.16 26.57
C GLU A 714 -22.05 -24.89 26.74
N GLY A 715 -22.49 -25.14 27.99
CA GLY A 715 -23.80 -25.73 28.31
C GLY A 715 -24.98 -24.88 27.87
N GLU A 716 -25.05 -23.60 28.29
CA GLU A 716 -26.08 -22.65 27.82
C GLU A 716 -26.05 -22.53 26.29
N ARG A 717 -24.87 -22.62 25.68
CA ARG A 717 -24.70 -22.54 24.22
C ARG A 717 -25.14 -23.81 23.48
N GLU A 718 -25.33 -24.93 24.16
CA GLU A 718 -25.97 -26.12 23.61
C GLU A 718 -27.48 -26.13 23.90
N GLU A 719 -27.92 -25.72 25.10
CA GLU A 719 -29.35 -25.55 25.40
C GLU A 719 -30.01 -24.51 24.48
N VAL A 720 -29.34 -23.40 24.17
CA VAL A 720 -29.84 -22.39 23.22
C VAL A 720 -29.89 -22.94 21.78
N LYS A 721 -29.05 -23.91 21.39
CA LYS A 721 -29.21 -24.60 20.10
C LYS A 721 -30.41 -25.55 20.12
N GLU A 722 -30.51 -26.41 21.14
CA GLU A 722 -31.65 -27.33 21.29
C GLU A 722 -32.98 -26.57 21.37
N ALA A 723 -33.03 -25.40 22.02
CA ALA A 723 -34.22 -24.57 22.09
C ALA A 723 -34.63 -23.95 20.73
N VAL A 724 -33.67 -23.68 19.85
CA VAL A 724 -33.92 -23.24 18.47
C VAL A 724 -34.37 -24.43 17.60
N GLU A 725 -33.70 -25.58 17.71
CA GLU A 725 -34.00 -26.78 16.91
C GLU A 725 -35.36 -27.41 17.30
N LYS A 726 -35.75 -27.31 18.58
CA LYS A 726 -37.09 -27.68 19.08
C LYS A 726 -38.20 -26.67 18.73
N GLN A 727 -37.90 -25.53 18.09
CA GLN A 727 -38.92 -24.61 17.56
C GLN A 727 -39.27 -24.81 16.08
N GLU A 728 -38.47 -25.54 15.30
CA GLU A 728 -38.80 -25.85 13.89
C GLU A 728 -39.61 -27.15 13.70
N SER A 729 -39.95 -27.85 14.78
CA SER A 729 -40.51 -29.22 14.73
C SER A 729 -41.85 -29.40 15.48
N LYS A 730 -42.90 -28.68 15.07
CA LYS A 730 -44.28 -28.98 15.52
C LYS A 730 -45.39 -28.60 14.52
N PRO A 731 -46.07 -29.57 13.87
CA PRO A 731 -47.26 -29.32 13.06
C PRO A 731 -48.55 -29.41 13.89
N GLU A 732 -49.54 -28.56 13.59
CA GLU A 732 -50.90 -28.64 14.17
C GLU A 732 -51.94 -29.08 13.12
N GLU A 733 -52.46 -30.28 13.29
CA GLU A 733 -53.87 -30.61 12.95
C GLU A 733 -54.78 -29.98 14.04
N LYS A 734 -56.08 -29.70 13.86
CA LYS A 734 -57.08 -30.12 12.85
C LYS A 734 -58.30 -29.17 12.91
N THR A 735 -59.22 -29.23 11.94
CA THR A 735 -60.69 -29.47 12.11
C THR A 735 -61.43 -29.25 10.78
N GLU A 736 -62.12 -30.29 10.31
CA GLU A 736 -63.31 -30.39 9.39
C GLU A 736 -63.46 -29.40 8.20
N GLU A 737 -63.82 -29.79 6.97
CA GLU A 737 -64.30 -31.07 6.37
C GLU A 737 -63.81 -31.12 4.88
N ALA A 738 -64.02 -32.09 3.99
CA ALA A 738 -64.92 -33.26 3.91
C ALA A 738 -64.25 -34.44 3.14
N ALA A 739 -65.04 -35.37 2.57
CA ALA A 739 -64.60 -36.57 1.82
C ALA A 739 -65.64 -36.91 0.68
N PRO A 740 -65.56 -38.02 -0.12
CA PRO A 740 -64.67 -39.18 -0.09
C PRO A 740 -64.15 -39.62 -1.53
N PRO A 741 -63.91 -40.90 -1.93
CA PRO A 741 -62.52 -41.35 -2.21
C PRO A 741 -62.29 -42.26 -3.45
N ALA A 742 -61.03 -42.68 -3.69
CA ALA A 742 -60.68 -43.97 -4.32
C ALA A 742 -59.20 -44.40 -4.07
N GLN A 743 -59.02 -45.53 -3.35
CA GLN A 743 -58.18 -46.73 -3.65
C GLN A 743 -56.71 -46.58 -4.13
N GLU A 744 -55.71 -47.05 -3.36
CA GLU A 744 -55.06 -48.41 -3.39
C GLU A 744 -53.98 -48.56 -4.50
N THR A 745 -52.81 -49.22 -4.35
CA THR A 745 -52.28 -50.13 -3.30
C THR A 745 -50.72 -50.14 -3.27
N GLU A 746 -50.12 -50.68 -2.19
CA GLU A 746 -48.91 -51.59 -2.09
C GLU A 746 -47.75 -51.61 -3.14
N LYS A 747 -46.49 -52.00 -2.83
CA LYS A 747 -45.64 -52.11 -1.59
C LYS A 747 -44.24 -52.66 -2.01
N ASP A 748 -43.20 -52.45 -1.18
CA ASP A 748 -41.94 -53.25 -1.04
C ASP A 748 -41.05 -53.51 -2.32
N GLU A 749 -39.75 -53.83 -2.30
CA GLU A 749 -38.61 -53.55 -1.39
C GLU A 749 -37.27 -53.60 -2.21
N THR A 750 -36.12 -53.52 -1.51
CA THR A 750 -34.71 -53.76 -1.92
C THR A 750 -34.46 -54.89 -2.96
N ASP A 751 -33.36 -54.94 -3.74
CA ASP A 751 -31.96 -55.01 -3.24
C ASP A 751 -30.81 -54.77 -4.29
N GLU A 752 -29.56 -55.09 -3.90
CA GLU A 752 -28.23 -54.75 -4.46
C GLU A 752 -27.87 -54.97 -5.97
N LYS A 753 -27.05 -54.02 -6.46
CA LYS A 753 -25.87 -54.09 -7.39
C LYS A 753 -25.59 -55.35 -8.24
N LYS A 754 -25.22 -55.10 -9.52
CA LYS A 754 -23.89 -55.49 -10.07
C LYS A 754 -23.50 -54.78 -11.38
N GLU A 755 -22.20 -54.86 -11.73
CA GLU A 755 -21.64 -54.52 -13.05
C GLU A 755 -22.08 -55.54 -14.14
N GLU A 756 -21.82 -55.43 -15.46
CA GLU A 756 -20.69 -54.84 -16.22
C GLU A 756 -21.04 -54.70 -17.74
N LYS A 757 -20.10 -54.21 -18.58
CA LYS A 757 -20.00 -54.30 -20.08
C LYS A 757 -20.79 -53.28 -20.93
N GLU A 758 -20.15 -52.53 -21.86
CA GLU A 758 -19.62 -52.84 -23.22
C GLU A 758 -20.74 -53.06 -24.28
N GLU A 759 -20.76 -52.51 -25.51
CA GLU A 759 -19.86 -51.60 -26.28
C GLU A 759 -20.64 -50.93 -27.47
N SER A 760 -20.01 -50.07 -28.30
CA SER A 760 -20.46 -49.50 -29.63
C SER A 760 -21.67 -48.51 -29.63
N LYS A 761 -21.65 -47.31 -30.28
CA LYS A 761 -21.51 -46.89 -31.72
C LYS A 761 -22.73 -47.26 -32.59
N GLU A 762 -23.27 -46.48 -33.55
CA GLU A 762 -23.09 -45.09 -34.12
C GLU A 762 -24.30 -44.79 -35.07
N GLU A 763 -24.64 -43.60 -35.60
CA GLU A 763 -24.09 -42.22 -35.59
C GLU A 763 -25.24 -41.14 -35.53
N ASN A 764 -25.36 -40.18 -36.46
CA ASN A 764 -26.40 -39.11 -36.48
C ASN A 764 -27.38 -39.15 -37.71
N PRO A 765 -27.72 -38.03 -38.41
CA PRO A 765 -29.08 -37.41 -38.51
C PRO A 765 -29.69 -37.59 -39.94
N PRO A 766 -30.61 -36.76 -40.54
CA PRO A 766 -31.30 -35.52 -40.10
C PRO A 766 -32.79 -35.36 -40.56
N SER A 767 -33.27 -34.11 -40.61
CA SER A 767 -34.42 -33.53 -41.36
C SER A 767 -35.73 -33.22 -40.60
N ALA A 768 -36.56 -32.35 -41.22
CA ALA A 768 -37.72 -31.61 -40.68
C ALA A 768 -38.91 -31.74 -41.69
N PRO A 769 -40.05 -31.00 -41.66
CA PRO A 769 -40.49 -29.89 -40.79
C PRO A 769 -42.00 -29.93 -40.36
N GLN A 770 -42.48 -28.83 -39.74
CA GLN A 770 -43.90 -28.46 -39.50
C GLN A 770 -44.65 -29.33 -38.45
N GLU A 771 -45.71 -28.85 -37.80
CA GLU A 771 -46.39 -27.53 -37.86
C GLU A 771 -45.99 -26.59 -36.71
#